data_AF-A0A9E3CMG1-F1
#
_entry.id   AF-A0A9E3CMG1-F1
#
_cell.length_a   1.000
_cell.length_b   1.000
_cell.length_c   1.000
_cell.angle_alpha   90.00
_cell.angle_beta   90.00
_cell.angle_gamma   90.00
#
_symmetry.space_group_name_H-M   'P 1'
#
loop_
_entity.id
_entity.type
_entity.pdbx_description
1 polymer ?
#
loop_
_entity_poly.entity_id
_entity_poly.type
_entity_poly.pdbx_seq_one_letter_code
_entity_poly.pdbx_strand_id
1 'polypeptide(L)'
;MHRLFCRIAGVDPAALEECPVTDRIWAAHLGLALVLNFFVVFGLTLYSVGYFLPELYSRVLVALVVAAVLMMFDRALFQFDWFTVAMLHEVRELHRGRKTLLQGVLAAARPFWRLSLRLLISLAIAYTLSVFAEIAAFDGAIRERLTADNYSENQPFRDRLADFEKELDGKRAAYTERIARLDGEIASMQKGFVSRTEQDEYETLRRNAADARTRITMLEGTLAENEKRIRDLNEDIYSERYGLKDKPYRTGRPGCEPGSVCNDLVLTVKETREANVALRNDIERLQRSAQEQDDKASELLKQRNAADAAQIDAKRREIATLRAEAAAFEAQRPALVSGYEAELKRDGTWRPLRDDPMIRIRVLDELRQDPVRGSGISQMSYLIKAFIAFLELSPVLGKIFFAPPTVYSARVRAAVAVGQSRALREIYEHVASPAIGEMRFYGLDTLDGPANRQGSAHQPEQLPPAPPRMLQTPPPAAEADKALPPVGLDGLNQFAVSTLRQWVEADPQHQRSAGDYYGTRLAQGELVQASDLAIAEYARGHFTRDARFFELGFGFGELSLCLALSGFRTLGFESDAGRYAGASTLAVALTQRGADTGNLSLVYGFFPDVLRLEWLEFTGESVLVSTNVTSTLMMEAFARVLRSLALFDHLIVDLSRFGEIRDTSSQQALTLHLHKLGFYEVARVYASGDTDVRHFRRRPKQAAAPP
;
A
#
# COMPACT_ATOMS: atom_id res chain seq x y z
N MET A 1 47.20 -1.89 -29.84
CA MET A 1 45.85 -1.47 -30.28
C MET A 1 45.68 -1.58 -31.79
N HIS A 2 46.35 -0.77 -32.61
CA HIS A 2 46.14 -0.74 -34.07
C HIS A 2 46.28 -2.10 -34.78
N ARG A 3 47.40 -2.83 -34.55
CA ARG A 3 47.61 -4.19 -35.10
C ARG A 3 46.55 -5.22 -34.68
N LEU A 4 45.95 -5.06 -33.50
CA LEU A 4 44.89 -5.95 -33.01
C LEU A 4 43.60 -5.73 -33.80
N PHE A 5 43.19 -4.48 -34.01
CA PHE A 5 42.00 -4.16 -34.81
C PHE A 5 42.15 -4.59 -36.27
N CYS A 6 43.33 -4.42 -36.88
CA CYS A 6 43.57 -4.92 -38.24
C CYS A 6 43.42 -6.46 -38.33
N ARG A 7 43.90 -7.21 -37.33
CA ARG A 7 43.70 -8.67 -37.26
C ARG A 7 42.23 -9.05 -37.08
N ILE A 8 41.49 -8.30 -36.26
CA ILE A 8 40.05 -8.52 -36.05
C ILE A 8 39.27 -8.28 -37.35
N ALA A 9 39.62 -7.22 -38.09
CA ALA A 9 39.09 -6.94 -39.42
C ALA A 9 39.49 -8.00 -40.48
N GLY A 10 40.36 -8.95 -40.12
CA GLY A 10 40.81 -10.01 -41.01
C GLY A 10 41.78 -9.54 -42.09
N VAL A 11 42.49 -8.44 -41.83
CA VAL A 11 43.47 -7.83 -42.74
C VAL A 11 44.87 -8.21 -42.28
N ASP A 12 45.76 -8.56 -43.22
CA ASP A 12 47.14 -8.91 -42.92
C ASP A 12 47.93 -7.65 -42.53
N PRO A 13 48.39 -7.54 -41.26
CA PRO A 13 49.13 -6.37 -40.81
C PRO A 13 50.45 -6.17 -41.55
N ALA A 14 51.09 -7.23 -42.06
CA ALA A 14 52.36 -7.11 -42.79
C ALA A 14 52.14 -6.46 -44.16
N ALA A 15 51.14 -6.90 -44.91
CA ALA A 15 50.78 -6.30 -46.19
C ALA A 15 50.24 -4.85 -46.06
N LEU A 16 49.65 -4.50 -44.91
CA LEU A 16 49.18 -3.16 -44.59
C LEU A 16 50.31 -2.16 -44.27
N GLU A 17 51.46 -2.61 -43.75
CA GLU A 17 52.55 -1.71 -43.35
C GLU A 17 53.11 -0.92 -44.53
N GLU A 18 53.11 -1.53 -45.72
CA GLU A 18 53.55 -0.91 -46.97
C GLU A 18 52.46 -0.08 -47.69
N CYS A 19 51.24 -0.06 -47.16
CA CYS A 19 50.11 0.66 -47.75
C CYS A 19 50.00 2.10 -47.20
N PRO A 20 49.29 3.01 -47.90
CA PRO A 20 49.07 4.38 -47.42
C PRO A 20 48.47 4.43 -46.01
N VAL A 21 48.80 5.48 -45.26
CA VAL A 21 48.30 5.71 -43.89
C VAL A 21 46.76 5.64 -43.83
N THR A 22 46.09 6.09 -44.89
CA THR A 22 44.63 6.04 -45.03
C THR A 22 44.07 4.62 -44.95
N ASP A 23 44.68 3.65 -45.65
CA ASP A 23 44.25 2.25 -45.66
C ASP A 23 44.44 1.59 -44.29
N ARG A 24 45.51 1.95 -43.58
CA ARG A 24 45.80 1.49 -42.22
C ARG A 24 44.77 2.01 -41.21
N ILE A 25 44.46 3.30 -41.26
CA ILE A 25 43.43 3.90 -40.40
C ILE A 25 42.06 3.26 -40.68
N TRP A 26 41.74 3.02 -41.95
CA TRP A 26 40.47 2.39 -42.34
C TRP A 26 40.35 0.95 -41.85
N ALA A 27 41.39 0.13 -42.00
CA ALA A 27 41.41 -1.24 -41.51
C ALA A 27 41.24 -1.31 -39.98
N ALA A 28 41.85 -0.38 -39.24
CA ALA A 28 41.68 -0.30 -37.80
C ALA A 28 40.27 0.19 -37.40
N HIS A 29 39.68 1.14 -38.13
CA HIS A 29 38.32 1.60 -37.88
C HIS A 29 37.29 0.47 -38.11
N LEU A 30 37.46 -0.31 -39.18
CA LEU A 30 36.66 -1.51 -39.43
C LEU A 30 36.76 -2.53 -38.28
N GLY A 31 37.97 -2.79 -37.80
CA GLY A 31 38.19 -3.69 -36.67
C GLY A 31 37.53 -3.20 -35.38
N LEU A 32 37.58 -1.89 -35.11
CA LEU A 32 36.89 -1.27 -33.98
C LEU A 32 35.37 -1.37 -34.12
N ALA A 33 34.82 -1.10 -35.31
CA ALA A 33 33.40 -1.17 -35.59
C ALA A 33 32.85 -2.60 -35.40
N LEU A 34 33.59 -3.64 -35.81
CA LEU A 34 33.24 -5.04 -35.55
C LEU A 34 33.18 -5.38 -34.06
N VAL A 35 34.15 -4.89 -33.28
CA VAL A 35 34.17 -5.10 -31.82
C VAL A 35 33.00 -4.38 -31.15
N LEU A 36 32.71 -3.15 -31.56
CA LEU A 36 31.58 -2.40 -31.04
C LEU A 36 30.26 -3.10 -31.38
N ASN A 37 30.08 -3.54 -32.64
CA ASN A 37 28.90 -4.27 -33.07
C ASN A 37 28.71 -5.55 -32.24
N PHE A 38 29.79 -6.30 -32.02
CA PHE A 38 29.77 -7.49 -31.18
C PHE A 38 29.24 -7.20 -29.77
N PHE A 39 29.76 -6.17 -29.08
CA PHE A 39 29.31 -5.84 -27.72
C PHE A 39 27.85 -5.36 -27.67
N VAL A 40 27.42 -4.58 -28.66
CA VAL A 40 26.04 -4.10 -28.75
C VAL A 40 25.09 -5.28 -28.97
N VAL A 41 25.37 -6.13 -29.97
CA VAL A 41 24.58 -7.32 -30.27
C VAL A 41 24.59 -8.30 -29.11
N PHE A 42 25.74 -8.51 -28.46
CA PHE A 42 25.85 -9.36 -27.27
C PHE A 42 25.01 -8.83 -26.13
N GLY A 43 25.11 -7.54 -25.78
CA GLY A 43 24.34 -6.93 -24.70
C GLY A 43 22.84 -6.98 -24.96
N LEU A 44 22.43 -6.67 -26.19
CA LEU A 44 21.02 -6.71 -26.60
C LEU A 44 20.48 -8.14 -26.57
N THR A 45 21.23 -9.11 -27.12
CA THR A 45 20.84 -10.53 -27.09
C THR A 45 20.82 -11.07 -25.66
N LEU A 46 21.77 -10.71 -24.81
CA LEU A 46 21.83 -11.14 -23.41
C LEU A 46 20.60 -10.66 -22.64
N TYR A 47 20.20 -9.41 -22.86
CA TYR A 47 19.01 -8.82 -22.26
C TYR A 47 17.74 -9.49 -22.80
N SER A 48 17.60 -9.62 -24.12
CA SER A 48 16.42 -10.20 -24.77
C SER A 48 16.24 -11.70 -24.46
N VAL A 49 17.31 -12.49 -24.44
CA VAL A 49 17.26 -13.91 -24.06
C VAL A 49 16.97 -14.09 -22.57
N GLY A 50 17.22 -13.05 -21.76
CA GLY A 50 16.88 -13.03 -20.34
C GLY A 50 15.38 -13.21 -20.04
N TYR A 51 14.52 -12.94 -21.02
CA TYR A 51 13.08 -13.21 -20.91
C TYR A 51 12.73 -14.70 -21.11
N PHE A 52 13.55 -15.47 -21.82
CA PHE A 52 13.28 -16.87 -22.16
C PHE A 52 13.99 -17.86 -21.23
N LEU A 53 15.24 -17.55 -20.88
CA LEU A 53 16.07 -18.44 -20.08
C LEU A 53 16.24 -17.81 -18.70
N PRO A 54 15.78 -18.41 -17.60
CA PRO A 54 15.99 -17.86 -16.25
C PRO A 54 17.46 -17.90 -15.83
N GLU A 55 18.23 -18.87 -16.34
CA GLU A 55 19.62 -19.08 -15.96
C GLU A 55 20.58 -18.14 -16.68
N LEU A 56 21.36 -17.37 -15.92
CA LEU A 56 22.31 -16.39 -16.45
C LEU A 56 23.36 -17.01 -17.40
N TYR A 57 23.88 -18.19 -17.07
CA TYR A 57 24.92 -18.86 -17.87
C TYR A 57 24.42 -19.21 -19.27
N SER A 58 23.19 -19.73 -19.37
CA SER A 58 22.55 -20.08 -20.63
C SER A 58 22.28 -18.83 -21.49
N ARG A 59 21.89 -17.70 -20.86
CA ARG A 59 21.75 -16.40 -21.56
C ARG A 59 23.08 -15.93 -22.14
N VAL A 60 24.14 -15.94 -21.32
CA VAL A 60 25.48 -15.50 -21.74
C VAL A 60 26.00 -16.36 -22.90
N LEU A 61 25.81 -17.68 -22.83
CA LEU A 61 26.26 -18.59 -23.88
C LEU A 61 25.53 -18.34 -25.20
N VAL A 62 24.19 -18.22 -25.18
CA VAL A 62 23.41 -17.94 -26.39
C VAL A 62 23.77 -16.58 -26.98
N ALA A 63 23.85 -15.54 -26.14
CA ALA A 63 24.24 -14.20 -26.58
C ALA A 63 25.64 -14.17 -27.19
N LEU A 64 26.59 -14.91 -26.61
CA LEU A 64 27.96 -15.03 -27.11
C LEU A 64 27.97 -15.71 -28.49
N VAL A 65 27.24 -16.82 -28.65
CA VAL A 65 27.16 -17.54 -29.92
C VAL A 65 26.57 -16.66 -31.00
N VAL A 66 25.45 -15.97 -30.73
CA VAL A 66 24.79 -15.08 -31.69
C VAL A 66 25.71 -13.93 -32.11
N ALA A 67 26.30 -13.23 -31.14
CA ALA A 67 27.20 -12.12 -31.42
C ALA A 67 28.47 -12.56 -32.17
N ALA A 68 29.04 -13.72 -31.82
CA ALA A 68 30.22 -14.27 -32.49
C ALA A 68 29.91 -14.70 -33.93
N VAL A 69 28.76 -15.33 -34.17
CA VAL A 69 28.31 -15.72 -35.51
C VAL A 69 28.12 -14.47 -36.38
N LEU A 70 27.45 -13.44 -35.88
CA LEU A 70 27.25 -12.18 -36.61
C LEU A 70 28.58 -11.47 -36.91
N MET A 71 29.47 -11.38 -35.92
CA MET A 71 30.82 -10.83 -36.10
C MET A 71 31.63 -11.62 -37.14
N MET A 72 31.52 -12.97 -37.15
CA MET A 72 32.19 -13.81 -38.14
C MET A 72 31.63 -13.60 -39.54
N PHE A 73 30.30 -13.48 -39.69
CA PHE A 73 29.68 -13.15 -40.96
C PHE A 73 30.13 -11.77 -41.45
N ASP A 74 30.08 -10.74 -40.61
CA ASP A 74 30.54 -9.39 -40.96
C ASP A 74 32.02 -9.40 -41.36
N ARG A 75 32.87 -10.11 -40.62
CA ARG A 75 34.30 -10.27 -40.94
C ARG A 75 34.51 -10.97 -42.28
N ALA A 76 33.86 -12.11 -42.51
CA ALA A 76 33.97 -12.87 -43.75
C ALA A 76 33.49 -12.03 -44.95
N LEU A 77 32.43 -11.23 -44.75
CA LEU A 77 31.90 -10.30 -45.73
C LEU A 77 32.85 -9.14 -46.01
N PHE A 78 33.58 -8.62 -45.01
CA PHE A 78 34.64 -7.64 -45.25
C PHE A 78 35.76 -8.25 -46.09
N GLN A 79 36.23 -9.44 -45.76
CA GLN A 79 37.31 -10.11 -46.49
C GLN A 79 36.90 -10.46 -47.93
N PHE A 80 35.70 -11.01 -48.15
CA PHE A 80 35.23 -11.46 -49.46
C PHE A 80 35.06 -10.32 -50.47
N ASP A 81 34.64 -9.14 -50.03
CA ASP A 81 34.36 -8.02 -50.93
C ASP A 81 35.61 -7.27 -51.43
N TRP A 82 36.74 -7.40 -50.73
CA TRP A 82 38.01 -6.88 -51.23
C TRP A 82 38.43 -7.61 -52.51
N PHE A 83 37.86 -8.80 -52.76
CA PHE A 83 38.03 -9.58 -53.98
C PHE A 83 36.99 -9.26 -55.08
N THR A 84 35.81 -8.68 -54.78
CA THR A 84 34.73 -8.45 -55.77
C THR A 84 34.76 -7.08 -56.44
N VAL A 85 35.26 -6.01 -55.79
CA VAL A 85 35.46 -4.70 -56.45
C VAL A 85 36.43 -4.82 -57.65
N ALA A 86 37.31 -5.82 -57.62
CA ALA A 86 38.19 -6.20 -58.73
C ALA A 86 37.45 -6.77 -59.97
N MET A 87 36.28 -7.38 -59.81
CA MET A 87 35.48 -7.92 -60.93
C MET A 87 34.80 -6.82 -61.76
N LEU A 88 34.51 -5.65 -61.17
CA LEU A 88 34.05 -4.49 -61.93
C LEU A 88 35.14 -3.95 -62.87
N HIS A 89 36.42 -4.16 -62.55
CA HIS A 89 37.53 -3.91 -63.49
C HIS A 89 37.69 -5.01 -64.53
N GLU A 90 37.43 -6.28 -64.20
CA GLU A 90 37.37 -7.35 -65.21
C GLU A 90 36.24 -7.14 -66.22
N VAL A 91 35.08 -6.59 -65.84
CA VAL A 91 34.02 -6.21 -66.80
C VAL A 91 34.49 -5.06 -67.73
N ARG A 92 35.34 -4.16 -67.21
CA ARG A 92 35.96 -3.07 -67.98
C ARG A 92 37.06 -3.59 -68.92
N GLU A 93 37.77 -4.64 -68.55
CA GLU A 93 38.70 -5.36 -69.43
C GLU A 93 38.00 -6.32 -70.41
N LEU A 94 36.87 -6.93 -70.02
CA LEU A 94 36.03 -7.74 -70.92
C LEU A 94 35.42 -6.90 -72.06
N HIS A 95 35.27 -5.58 -71.89
CA HIS A 95 34.92 -4.68 -72.99
C HIS A 95 35.98 -4.60 -74.10
N ARG A 96 37.19 -5.15 -73.91
CA ARG A 96 38.19 -5.34 -74.99
C ARG A 96 38.02 -6.64 -75.78
N GLY A 97 37.15 -7.57 -75.39
CA GLY A 97 36.91 -8.82 -76.10
C GLY A 97 35.43 -9.08 -76.37
N ARG A 98 35.02 -9.14 -77.64
CA ARG A 98 33.64 -9.44 -78.10
C ARG A 98 33.04 -10.64 -77.34
N LYS A 99 32.16 -10.37 -76.36
CA LYS A 99 31.20 -11.34 -75.81
C LYS A 99 29.78 -10.77 -75.92
N THR A 100 28.78 -11.65 -75.95
CA THR A 100 27.37 -11.33 -76.18
C THR A 100 26.75 -10.51 -75.04
N LEU A 101 25.86 -9.58 -75.38
CA LEU A 101 25.19 -8.62 -74.48
C LEU A 101 24.59 -9.28 -73.22
N LEU A 102 23.96 -10.45 -73.38
CA LEU A 102 23.35 -11.21 -72.27
C LEU A 102 24.37 -11.74 -71.25
N GLN A 103 25.55 -12.19 -71.69
CA GLN A 103 26.60 -12.66 -70.78
C GLN A 103 27.24 -11.50 -70.02
N GLY A 104 27.32 -10.32 -70.64
CA GLY A 104 27.74 -9.08 -69.97
C GLY A 104 26.77 -8.66 -68.87
N VAL A 105 25.46 -8.72 -69.13
CA VAL A 105 24.42 -8.40 -68.13
C VAL A 105 24.40 -9.41 -66.99
N LEU A 106 24.48 -10.71 -67.27
CA LEU A 106 24.53 -11.76 -66.23
C LEU A 106 25.80 -11.66 -65.36
N ALA A 107 26.95 -11.34 -65.95
CA ALA A 107 28.19 -11.11 -65.20
C ALA A 107 28.11 -9.84 -64.33
N ALA A 108 27.48 -8.77 -64.84
CA ALA A 108 27.25 -7.54 -64.09
C ALA A 108 26.21 -7.70 -62.97
N ALA A 109 25.17 -8.54 -63.15
CA ALA A 109 24.09 -8.74 -62.18
C ALA A 109 24.50 -9.62 -60.98
N ARG A 110 25.48 -10.51 -61.13
CA ARG A 110 25.94 -11.43 -60.08
C ARG A 110 26.41 -10.74 -58.78
N PRO A 111 27.22 -9.65 -58.80
CA PRO A 111 27.55 -8.92 -57.59
C PRO A 111 26.34 -8.21 -56.97
N PHE A 112 25.44 -7.64 -57.78
CA PHE A 112 24.22 -7.00 -57.29
C PHE A 112 23.29 -7.98 -56.58
N TRP A 113 23.08 -9.18 -57.14
CA TRP A 113 22.25 -10.22 -56.50
C TRP A 113 22.79 -10.63 -55.13
N ARG A 114 24.11 -10.77 -54.99
CA ARG A 114 24.75 -11.10 -53.71
C ARG A 114 24.61 -9.95 -52.69
N LEU A 115 24.75 -8.71 -53.14
CA LEU A 115 24.52 -7.53 -52.30
C LEU A 115 23.05 -7.45 -51.86
N SER A 116 22.10 -7.68 -52.76
CA SER A 116 20.67 -7.71 -52.45
C SER A 116 20.33 -8.81 -51.44
N LEU A 117 20.87 -10.02 -51.62
CA LEU A 117 20.68 -11.12 -50.67
C LEU A 117 21.24 -10.76 -49.28
N ARG A 118 22.40 -10.09 -49.22
CA ARG A 118 22.99 -9.59 -47.97
C ARG A 118 22.10 -8.56 -47.29
N LEU A 119 21.66 -7.55 -48.05
CA LEU A 119 20.77 -6.51 -47.53
C LEU A 119 19.48 -7.12 -46.97
N LEU A 120 18.95 -8.16 -47.62
CA LEU A 120 17.76 -8.87 -47.16
C LEU A 120 18.01 -9.62 -45.85
N ILE A 121 19.13 -10.35 -45.74
CA ILE A 121 19.49 -11.07 -44.50
C ILE A 121 19.74 -10.09 -43.35
N SER A 122 20.52 -9.03 -43.57
CA SER A 122 20.79 -8.01 -42.56
C SER A 122 19.50 -7.30 -42.13
N LEU A 123 18.60 -6.99 -43.06
CA LEU A 123 17.31 -6.38 -42.73
C LEU A 123 16.40 -7.34 -41.94
N ALA A 124 16.40 -8.64 -42.27
CA ALA A 124 15.64 -9.65 -41.54
C ALA A 124 16.15 -9.79 -40.10
N ILE A 125 17.47 -9.82 -39.90
CA ILE A 125 18.09 -9.88 -38.57
C ILE A 125 17.80 -8.60 -37.79
N ALA A 126 18.01 -7.42 -38.40
CA ALA A 126 17.70 -6.12 -37.81
C ALA A 126 16.24 -6.05 -37.35
N TYR A 127 15.31 -6.52 -38.20
CA TYR A 127 13.90 -6.57 -37.88
C TYR A 127 13.63 -7.45 -36.66
N THR A 128 14.18 -8.67 -36.61
CA THR A 128 13.99 -9.56 -35.45
C THR A 128 14.55 -8.98 -34.16
N LEU A 129 15.77 -8.43 -34.17
CA LEU A 129 16.38 -7.78 -33.01
C LEU A 129 15.57 -6.55 -32.57
N SER A 130 15.02 -5.80 -33.52
CA SER A 130 14.19 -4.63 -33.20
C SER A 130 12.90 -4.99 -32.49
N VAL A 131 12.24 -6.10 -32.85
CA VAL A 131 11.04 -6.56 -32.14
C VAL A 131 11.37 -6.90 -30.69
N PHE A 132 12.50 -7.58 -30.44
CA PHE A 132 12.93 -7.87 -29.07
C PHE A 132 13.31 -6.61 -28.29
N ALA A 133 13.97 -5.64 -28.94
CA ALA A 133 14.29 -4.37 -28.33
C ALA A 133 13.03 -3.55 -28.00
N GLU A 134 11.99 -3.62 -28.82
CA GLU A 134 10.70 -2.99 -28.54
C GLU A 134 10.02 -3.60 -27.31
N ILE A 135 9.95 -4.93 -27.23
CA ILE A 135 9.38 -5.62 -26.06
C ILE A 135 10.13 -5.23 -24.78
N ALA A 136 11.46 -5.14 -24.87
CA ALA A 136 12.33 -4.70 -23.79
C ALA A 136 12.07 -3.24 -23.37
N ALA A 137 11.99 -2.33 -24.35
CA ALA A 137 11.80 -0.90 -24.10
C ALA A 137 10.43 -0.59 -23.49
N PHE A 138 9.40 -1.37 -23.84
CA PHE A 138 8.03 -1.19 -23.34
C PHE A 138 7.63 -2.21 -22.27
N ASP A 139 8.58 -2.89 -21.63
CA ASP A 139 8.33 -3.93 -20.63
C ASP A 139 7.33 -3.48 -19.55
N GLY A 140 7.52 -2.27 -19.01
CA GLY A 140 6.63 -1.71 -17.99
C GLY A 140 5.19 -1.52 -18.48
N ALA A 141 5.00 -0.92 -19.66
CA ALA A 141 3.68 -0.68 -20.24
C ALA A 141 2.97 -1.99 -20.63
N ILE A 142 3.72 -2.95 -21.17
CA ILE A 142 3.21 -4.29 -21.49
C ILE A 142 2.77 -5.00 -20.22
N ARG A 143 3.59 -4.95 -19.15
CA ARG A 143 3.26 -5.59 -17.88
C ARG A 143 2.05 -4.95 -17.21
N GLU A 144 1.97 -3.63 -17.19
CA GLU A 144 0.80 -2.89 -16.71
C GLU A 144 -0.45 -3.36 -17.44
N ARG A 145 -0.41 -3.41 -18.78
CA ARG A 145 -1.55 -3.85 -19.58
C ARG A 145 -1.92 -5.31 -19.33
N LEU A 146 -0.95 -6.22 -19.29
CA LEU A 146 -1.16 -7.64 -18.98
C LEU A 146 -1.80 -7.84 -17.60
N THR A 147 -1.37 -7.06 -16.60
CA THR A 147 -1.98 -7.12 -15.26
C THR A 147 -3.41 -6.59 -15.27
N ALA A 148 -3.69 -5.51 -16.01
CA ALA A 148 -5.03 -4.97 -16.15
C ALA A 148 -5.97 -5.95 -16.87
N ASP A 149 -5.50 -6.57 -17.96
CA ASP A 149 -6.26 -7.56 -18.71
C ASP A 149 -6.49 -8.83 -17.87
N ASN A 150 -5.46 -9.35 -17.18
CA ASN A 150 -5.62 -10.48 -16.26
C ASN A 150 -6.56 -10.17 -15.09
N TYR A 151 -6.50 -8.94 -14.57
CA TYR A 151 -7.47 -8.47 -13.60
C TYR A 151 -8.87 -8.56 -14.22
N SER A 152 -9.12 -7.96 -15.38
CA SER A 152 -10.44 -7.99 -16.03
C SER A 152 -10.94 -9.41 -16.36
N GLU A 153 -10.07 -10.30 -16.84
CA GLU A 153 -10.41 -11.70 -17.14
C GLU A 153 -10.78 -12.50 -15.88
N ASN A 154 -10.17 -12.18 -14.75
CA ASN A 154 -10.47 -12.78 -13.45
C ASN A 154 -11.64 -12.09 -12.72
N GLN A 155 -12.39 -11.20 -13.37
CA GLN A 155 -13.59 -10.59 -12.78
C GLN A 155 -14.59 -11.65 -12.28
N PRO A 156 -14.94 -12.72 -13.03
CA PRO A 156 -15.89 -13.73 -12.55
C PRO A 156 -15.39 -14.50 -11.32
N PHE A 157 -14.07 -14.70 -11.20
CA PHE A 157 -13.46 -15.30 -10.02
C PHE A 157 -13.64 -14.39 -8.80
N ARG A 158 -13.38 -13.09 -8.95
CA ARG A 158 -13.54 -12.11 -7.87
C ARG A 158 -15.00 -11.93 -7.47
N ASP A 159 -15.92 -11.86 -8.44
CA ASP A 159 -17.35 -11.71 -8.17
C ASP A 159 -17.86 -12.91 -7.33
N ARG A 160 -17.48 -14.14 -7.70
CA ARG A 160 -17.85 -15.34 -6.93
C ARG A 160 -17.24 -15.35 -5.53
N LEU A 161 -15.99 -14.92 -5.39
CA LEU A 161 -15.33 -14.82 -4.09
C LEU A 161 -16.04 -13.78 -3.20
N ALA A 162 -16.37 -12.62 -3.77
CA ALA A 162 -17.11 -11.56 -3.09
C ALA A 162 -18.53 -11.99 -2.69
N ASP A 163 -19.24 -12.70 -3.56
CA ASP A 163 -20.56 -13.27 -3.25
C ASP A 163 -20.49 -14.28 -2.10
N PHE A 164 -19.46 -15.12 -2.08
CA PHE A 164 -19.22 -16.07 -0.99
C PHE A 164 -18.89 -15.35 0.33
N GLU A 165 -18.01 -14.33 0.29
CA GLU A 165 -17.72 -13.51 1.47
C GLU A 165 -18.98 -12.81 2.00
N LYS A 166 -19.85 -12.31 1.11
CA LYS A 166 -21.15 -11.74 1.46
C LYS A 166 -22.08 -12.76 2.11
N GLU A 167 -22.06 -14.02 1.67
CA GLU A 167 -22.80 -15.11 2.34
C GLU A 167 -22.27 -15.34 3.76
N LEU A 168 -20.94 -15.33 3.95
CA LEU A 168 -20.33 -15.47 5.28
C LEU A 168 -20.68 -14.29 6.19
N ASP A 169 -20.68 -13.07 5.66
CA ASP A 169 -21.12 -11.87 6.38
C ASP A 169 -22.61 -11.95 6.75
N GLY A 170 -23.45 -12.49 5.88
CA GLY A 170 -24.86 -12.78 6.17
C GLY A 170 -25.03 -13.76 7.35
N LYS A 171 -24.21 -14.82 7.40
CA LYS A 171 -24.20 -15.77 8.53
C LYS A 171 -23.77 -15.09 9.84
N ARG A 172 -22.74 -14.25 9.80
CA ARG A 172 -22.30 -13.44 10.96
C ARG A 172 -23.39 -12.49 11.44
N ALA A 173 -24.08 -11.81 10.51
CA ALA A 173 -25.18 -10.91 10.82
C ALA A 173 -26.32 -11.66 11.51
N ALA A 174 -26.66 -12.87 11.05
CA ALA A 174 -27.70 -13.70 11.67
C ALA A 174 -27.36 -14.08 13.12
N TYR A 175 -26.09 -14.41 13.43
CA TYR A 175 -25.67 -14.62 14.84
C TYR A 175 -25.86 -13.36 15.67
N THR A 176 -25.46 -12.21 15.13
CA THR A 176 -25.54 -10.91 15.83
C THR A 176 -26.99 -10.52 16.10
N GLU A 177 -27.88 -10.67 15.12
CA GLU A 177 -29.31 -10.41 15.27
C GLU A 177 -29.95 -11.33 16.31
N ARG A 178 -29.60 -12.62 16.31
CA ARG A 178 -30.12 -13.58 17.30
C ARG A 178 -29.65 -13.25 18.72
N ILE A 179 -28.39 -12.85 18.90
CA ILE A 179 -27.88 -12.36 20.19
C ILE A 179 -28.64 -11.10 20.62
N ALA A 180 -28.80 -10.11 19.73
CA ALA A 180 -29.50 -8.86 20.03
C ALA A 180 -30.97 -9.10 20.41
N ARG A 181 -31.64 -10.05 19.76
CA ARG A 181 -33.01 -10.45 20.10
C ARG A 181 -33.09 -11.02 21.52
N LEU A 182 -32.19 -11.94 21.89
CA LEU A 182 -32.15 -12.52 23.24
C LEU A 182 -31.79 -11.47 24.31
N ASP A 183 -30.86 -10.57 24.02
CA ASP A 183 -30.54 -9.44 24.91
C ASP A 183 -31.76 -8.51 25.09
N GLY A 184 -32.53 -8.26 24.03
CA GLY A 184 -33.79 -7.53 24.08
C GLY A 184 -34.87 -8.21 24.94
N GLU A 185 -34.98 -9.54 24.85
CA GLU A 185 -35.87 -10.35 25.70
C GLU A 185 -35.44 -10.32 27.18
N ILE A 186 -34.14 -10.33 27.47
CA ILE A 186 -33.64 -10.15 28.85
C ILE A 186 -34.00 -8.76 29.36
N ALA A 187 -33.78 -7.72 28.56
CA ALA A 187 -34.08 -6.34 28.94
C ALA A 187 -35.57 -6.10 29.18
N SER A 188 -36.47 -6.79 28.45
CA SER A 188 -37.91 -6.70 28.68
C SER A 188 -38.34 -7.39 29.97
N MET A 189 -37.79 -8.58 30.28
CA MET A 189 -38.05 -9.29 31.54
C MET A 189 -37.56 -8.51 32.76
N GLN A 190 -36.46 -7.75 32.64
CA GLN A 190 -35.95 -6.90 33.71
C GLN A 190 -36.78 -5.63 33.97
N LYS A 191 -37.61 -5.17 33.02
CA LYS A 191 -38.29 -3.87 33.08
C LYS A 191 -39.71 -3.88 33.67
N GLY A 192 -40.34 -5.03 33.88
CA GLY A 192 -41.73 -5.03 34.36
C GLY A 192 -42.30 -6.41 34.65
N PHE A 193 -43.53 -6.48 35.17
CA PHE A 193 -44.27 -7.73 35.34
C PHE A 193 -44.54 -8.37 33.98
N VAL A 194 -44.25 -9.66 33.86
CA VAL A 194 -44.41 -10.43 32.61
C VAL A 194 -45.90 -10.75 32.37
N SER A 195 -46.68 -10.90 33.44
CA SER A 195 -48.13 -11.12 33.36
C SER A 195 -48.92 -9.97 33.97
N ARG A 196 -49.96 -9.54 33.23
CA ARG A 196 -50.94 -8.55 33.69
C ARG A 196 -51.68 -9.03 34.95
N THR A 197 -51.92 -10.34 35.08
CA THR A 197 -52.62 -10.90 36.24
C THR A 197 -51.81 -10.81 37.52
N GLU A 198 -50.51 -11.07 37.47
CA GLU A 198 -49.61 -10.98 38.62
C GLU A 198 -49.38 -9.53 39.04
N GLN A 199 -49.34 -8.62 38.07
CA GLN A 199 -49.28 -7.18 38.35
C GLN A 199 -50.56 -6.69 39.04
N ASP A 200 -51.73 -7.07 38.54
CA ASP A 200 -53.02 -6.72 39.13
C ASP A 200 -53.15 -7.28 40.56
N GLU A 201 -52.67 -8.51 40.80
CA GLU A 201 -52.64 -9.14 42.12
C GLU A 201 -51.71 -8.39 43.09
N TYR A 202 -50.48 -8.08 42.67
CA TYR A 202 -49.53 -7.29 43.47
C TYR A 202 -50.06 -5.88 43.80
N GLU A 203 -50.64 -5.19 42.82
CA GLU A 203 -51.24 -3.88 43.02
C GLU A 203 -52.46 -3.93 43.95
N THR A 204 -53.23 -5.02 43.91
CA THR A 204 -54.37 -5.23 44.80
C THR A 204 -53.91 -5.45 46.25
N LEU A 205 -52.90 -6.31 46.47
CA LEU A 205 -52.31 -6.51 47.80
C LEU A 205 -51.77 -5.19 48.38
N ARG A 206 -51.07 -4.39 47.57
CA ARG A 206 -50.54 -3.10 47.98
C ARG A 206 -51.63 -2.06 48.27
N ARG A 207 -52.69 -2.03 47.46
CA ARG A 207 -53.87 -1.17 47.70
C ARG A 207 -54.55 -1.54 49.02
N ASN A 208 -54.80 -2.82 49.26
CA ASN A 208 -55.41 -3.30 50.50
C ASN A 208 -54.58 -2.93 51.74
N ALA A 209 -53.25 -3.05 51.67
CA ALA A 209 -52.36 -2.63 52.76
C ALA A 209 -52.41 -1.11 52.99
N ALA A 210 -52.44 -0.30 51.93
CA ALA A 210 -52.55 1.15 52.03
C ALA A 210 -53.90 1.61 52.61
N ASP A 211 -54.99 0.97 52.20
CA ASP A 211 -56.34 1.24 52.72
C ASP A 211 -56.42 0.90 54.23
N ALA A 212 -55.85 -0.23 54.64
CA ALA A 212 -55.76 -0.61 56.05
C ALA A 212 -54.96 0.41 56.88
N ARG A 213 -53.82 0.89 56.37
CA ARG A 213 -53.00 1.93 57.02
C ARG A 213 -53.74 3.26 57.14
N THR A 214 -54.44 3.68 56.09
CA THR A 214 -55.26 4.90 56.11
C THR A 214 -56.35 4.81 57.19
N ARG A 215 -56.97 3.63 57.33
CA ARG A 215 -57.97 3.37 58.36
C ARG A 215 -57.37 3.35 59.78
N ILE A 216 -56.16 2.82 59.95
CA ILE A 216 -55.42 2.90 61.22
C ILE A 216 -55.21 4.35 61.62
N THR A 217 -54.68 5.20 60.73
CA THR A 217 -54.44 6.62 61.02
C THR A 217 -55.72 7.36 61.41
N MET A 218 -56.84 7.03 60.77
CA MET A 218 -58.15 7.58 61.14
C MET A 218 -58.55 7.18 62.57
N LEU A 219 -58.42 5.88 62.91
CA LEU A 219 -58.78 5.36 64.24
C LEU A 219 -57.86 5.89 65.34
N GLU A 220 -56.56 6.06 65.05
CA GLU A 220 -55.60 6.69 65.96
C GLU A 220 -55.95 8.15 66.24
N GLY A 221 -56.41 8.89 65.22
CA GLY A 221 -56.94 10.24 65.38
C GLY A 221 -58.15 10.29 66.32
N THR A 222 -59.11 9.38 66.14
CA THR A 222 -60.27 9.25 67.04
C THR A 222 -59.86 8.86 68.46
N LEU A 223 -58.88 7.96 68.61
CA LEU A 223 -58.36 7.56 69.91
C LEU A 223 -57.72 8.75 70.65
N ALA A 224 -56.91 9.55 69.95
CA ALA A 224 -56.27 10.73 70.52
C ALA A 224 -57.29 11.80 70.96
N GLU A 225 -58.36 11.99 70.18
CA GLU A 225 -59.47 12.87 70.52
C GLU A 225 -60.22 12.38 71.77
N ASN A 226 -60.52 11.09 71.85
CA ASN A 226 -61.15 10.48 73.03
C ASN A 226 -60.25 10.57 74.27
N GLU A 227 -58.94 10.38 74.15
CA GLU A 227 -57.99 10.53 75.26
C GLU A 227 -57.92 11.98 75.76
N LYS A 228 -57.96 12.96 74.85
CA LYS A 228 -58.10 14.36 75.22
C LYS A 228 -59.42 14.61 75.97
N ARG A 229 -60.53 14.12 75.44
CA ARG A 229 -61.85 14.24 76.08
C ARG A 229 -61.89 13.61 77.47
N ILE A 230 -61.28 12.44 77.65
CA ILE A 230 -61.16 11.78 78.97
C ILE A 230 -60.35 12.65 79.94
N ARG A 231 -59.27 13.30 79.51
CA ARG A 231 -58.50 14.21 80.38
C ARG A 231 -59.35 15.40 80.83
N ASP A 232 -60.04 16.04 79.90
CA ASP A 232 -60.91 17.19 80.18
C ASP A 232 -62.06 16.80 81.14
N LEU A 233 -62.70 15.65 80.90
CA LEU A 233 -63.75 15.11 81.77
C LEU A 233 -63.23 14.75 83.17
N ASN A 234 -62.00 14.24 83.30
CA ASN A 234 -61.42 13.95 84.63
C ASN A 234 -61.14 15.22 85.44
N GLU A 235 -60.75 16.31 84.78
CA GLU A 235 -60.61 17.62 85.42
C GLU A 235 -61.97 18.16 85.90
N ASP A 236 -63.02 17.98 85.08
CA ASP A 236 -64.40 18.29 85.46
C ASP A 236 -64.89 17.44 86.65
N ILE A 237 -64.63 16.12 86.63
CA ILE A 237 -64.96 15.19 87.73
C ILE A 237 -64.26 15.60 89.02
N TYR A 238 -62.96 15.93 88.96
CA TYR A 238 -62.20 16.38 90.13
C TYR A 238 -62.86 17.62 90.73
N SER A 239 -63.23 18.58 89.88
CA SER A 239 -63.79 19.85 90.32
C SER A 239 -65.20 19.71 90.90
N GLU A 240 -66.05 18.87 90.31
CA GLU A 240 -67.37 18.53 90.89
C GLU A 240 -67.22 17.78 92.21
N ARG A 241 -66.30 16.81 92.30
CA ARG A 241 -66.08 16.01 93.50
C ARG A 241 -65.69 16.85 94.72
N TYR A 242 -64.94 17.93 94.52
CA TYR A 242 -64.51 18.85 95.58
C TYR A 242 -65.33 20.15 95.67
N GLY A 243 -66.38 20.31 94.87
CA GLY A 243 -67.26 21.48 94.91
C GLY A 243 -66.63 22.78 94.38
N LEU A 244 -65.67 22.69 93.46
CA LEU A 244 -65.00 23.85 92.85
C LEU A 244 -65.84 24.36 91.65
N LYS A 245 -66.21 25.65 91.68
CA LYS A 245 -67.03 26.30 90.63
C LYS A 245 -66.26 27.38 89.88
N ASP A 246 -65.33 26.95 89.07
CA ASP A 246 -64.47 27.73 88.19
C ASP A 246 -65.00 27.83 86.74
N LYS A 247 -65.86 26.90 86.30
CA LYS A 247 -66.54 26.92 84.98
C LYS A 247 -68.06 27.12 85.12
N PRO A 248 -68.74 27.73 84.12
CA PRO A 248 -70.17 28.09 84.22
C PRO A 248 -71.11 26.89 84.32
N TYR A 249 -70.71 25.76 83.75
CA TYR A 249 -71.50 24.53 83.70
C TYR A 249 -71.28 23.61 84.91
N ARG A 250 -70.36 23.96 85.82
CA ARG A 250 -70.06 23.16 87.02
C ARG A 250 -71.00 23.51 88.18
N THR A 251 -71.46 22.53 88.94
CA THR A 251 -72.52 22.71 89.96
C THR A 251 -71.99 23.27 91.28
N GLY A 252 -70.73 23.00 91.61
CA GLY A 252 -70.09 23.39 92.88
C GLY A 252 -70.61 22.61 94.10
N ARG A 253 -71.40 21.55 93.92
CA ARG A 253 -71.88 20.70 95.00
C ARG A 253 -70.93 19.52 95.18
N PRO A 254 -70.24 19.40 96.34
CA PRO A 254 -69.30 18.31 96.54
C PRO A 254 -70.05 16.98 96.65
N GLY A 255 -69.54 15.96 95.97
CA GLY A 255 -70.06 14.60 96.01
C GLY A 255 -70.31 13.99 94.62
N CYS A 256 -70.30 12.66 94.56
CA CYS A 256 -70.53 11.89 93.33
C CYS A 256 -71.58 10.81 93.57
N GLU A 257 -72.70 11.21 94.17
CA GLU A 257 -73.83 10.32 94.42
C GLU A 257 -74.57 10.01 93.10
N PRO A 258 -75.27 8.86 93.00
CA PRO A 258 -76.08 8.52 91.83
C PRO A 258 -77.07 9.65 91.49
N GLY A 259 -77.09 10.07 90.21
CA GLY A 259 -77.91 11.19 89.74
C GLY A 259 -77.29 12.59 89.87
N SER A 260 -76.05 12.69 90.39
CA SER A 260 -75.27 13.93 90.35
C SER A 260 -74.52 14.10 89.03
N VAL A 261 -74.21 15.36 88.67
CA VAL A 261 -73.39 15.70 87.50
C VAL A 261 -72.02 15.00 87.54
N CYS A 262 -71.41 14.86 88.73
CA CYS A 262 -70.17 14.09 88.88
C CYS A 262 -70.35 12.61 88.44
N ASN A 263 -71.44 11.96 88.85
CA ASN A 263 -71.69 10.55 88.53
C ASN A 263 -71.89 10.34 87.01
N ASP A 264 -72.59 11.24 86.33
CA ASP A 264 -72.82 11.16 84.88
C ASP A 264 -71.51 11.36 84.08
N LEU A 265 -70.62 12.24 84.56
CA LEU A 265 -69.29 12.41 83.98
C LEU A 265 -68.43 11.14 84.17
N VAL A 266 -68.50 10.50 85.34
CA VAL A 266 -67.79 9.23 85.62
C VAL A 266 -68.28 8.12 84.70
N LEU A 267 -69.60 8.00 84.49
CA LEU A 267 -70.18 7.04 83.54
C LEU A 267 -69.72 7.32 82.10
N THR A 268 -69.75 8.58 81.67
CA THR A 268 -69.27 9.00 80.34
C THR A 268 -67.79 8.65 80.12
N VAL A 269 -66.93 8.85 81.14
CA VAL A 269 -65.51 8.45 81.09
C VAL A 269 -65.37 6.93 80.98
N LYS A 270 -66.20 6.16 81.70
CA LYS A 270 -66.19 4.70 81.63
C LYS A 270 -66.56 4.21 80.23
N GLU A 271 -67.66 4.70 79.66
CA GLU A 271 -68.11 4.36 78.30
C GLU A 271 -67.05 4.75 77.25
N THR A 272 -66.44 5.94 77.38
CA THR A 272 -65.39 6.38 76.45
C THR A 272 -64.13 5.50 76.56
N ARG A 273 -63.79 5.01 77.76
CA ARG A 273 -62.68 4.06 77.96
C ARG A 273 -62.97 2.70 77.34
N GLU A 274 -64.19 2.18 77.48
CA GLU A 274 -64.62 0.94 76.84
C GLU A 274 -64.59 1.07 75.30
N ALA A 275 -65.03 2.20 74.76
CA ALA A 275 -64.90 2.51 73.33
C ALA A 275 -63.44 2.57 72.87
N ASN A 276 -62.53 3.15 73.67
CA ASN A 276 -61.09 3.18 73.36
C ASN A 276 -60.46 1.77 73.34
N VAL A 277 -60.90 0.86 74.21
CA VAL A 277 -60.45 -0.54 74.18
C VAL A 277 -60.88 -1.22 72.87
N ALA A 278 -62.12 -0.99 72.43
CA ALA A 278 -62.60 -1.50 71.14
C ALA A 278 -61.80 -0.92 69.95
N LEU A 279 -61.54 0.40 69.95
CA LEU A 279 -60.72 1.05 68.92
C LEU A 279 -59.29 0.49 68.86
N ARG A 280 -58.66 0.23 70.01
CA ARG A 280 -57.32 -0.37 70.07
C ARG A 280 -57.29 -1.78 69.49
N ASN A 281 -58.28 -2.62 69.82
CA ASN A 281 -58.41 -3.96 69.24
C ASN A 281 -58.61 -3.91 67.71
N ASP A 282 -59.38 -2.94 67.22
CA ASP A 282 -59.60 -2.72 65.80
C ASP A 282 -58.31 -2.27 65.07
N ILE A 283 -57.54 -1.37 65.68
CA ILE A 283 -56.22 -0.95 65.20
C ILE A 283 -55.28 -2.17 65.11
N GLU A 284 -55.17 -2.98 66.17
CA GLU A 284 -54.31 -4.17 66.15
C GLU A 284 -54.70 -5.18 65.07
N ARG A 285 -56.01 -5.37 64.84
CA ARG A 285 -56.50 -6.26 63.76
C ARG A 285 -56.16 -5.70 62.38
N LEU A 286 -56.32 -4.40 62.16
CA LEU A 286 -55.95 -3.76 60.90
C LEU A 286 -54.43 -3.77 60.67
N GLN A 287 -53.63 -3.61 61.72
CA GLN A 287 -52.18 -3.71 61.65
C GLN A 287 -51.74 -5.11 61.23
N ARG A 288 -52.32 -6.16 61.84
CA ARG A 288 -52.07 -7.55 61.43
C ARG A 288 -52.47 -7.80 59.98
N SER A 289 -53.65 -7.33 59.56
CA SER A 289 -54.11 -7.45 58.18
C SER A 289 -53.16 -6.73 57.20
N ALA A 290 -52.75 -5.49 57.49
CA ALA A 290 -51.82 -4.75 56.66
C ALA A 290 -50.47 -5.47 56.52
N GLN A 291 -49.92 -5.98 57.62
CA GLN A 291 -48.68 -6.74 57.63
C GLN A 291 -48.80 -8.03 56.79
N GLU A 292 -49.89 -8.79 56.94
CA GLU A 292 -50.12 -10.00 56.15
C GLU A 292 -50.21 -9.70 54.64
N GLN A 293 -50.83 -8.57 54.24
CA GLN A 293 -50.90 -8.16 52.84
C GLN A 293 -49.53 -7.74 52.30
N ASP A 294 -48.74 -7.01 53.09
CA ASP A 294 -47.37 -6.63 52.74
C ASP A 294 -46.44 -7.86 52.62
N ASP A 295 -46.57 -8.82 53.53
CA ASP A 295 -45.79 -10.06 53.52
C ASP A 295 -46.13 -10.89 52.27
N LYS A 296 -47.42 -11.02 51.92
CA LYS A 296 -47.85 -11.68 50.68
C LYS A 296 -47.33 -10.97 49.44
N ALA A 297 -47.36 -9.63 49.41
CA ALA A 297 -46.82 -8.85 48.31
C ALA A 297 -45.29 -9.05 48.18
N SER A 298 -44.57 -9.12 49.31
CA SER A 298 -43.14 -9.40 49.36
C SER A 298 -42.81 -10.81 48.87
N GLU A 299 -43.59 -11.81 49.28
CA GLU A 299 -43.39 -13.21 48.92
C GLU A 299 -43.64 -13.44 47.42
N LEU A 300 -44.70 -12.86 46.87
CA LEU A 300 -45.01 -12.87 45.43
C LEU A 300 -43.86 -12.25 44.63
N LEU A 301 -43.31 -11.12 45.10
CA LEU A 301 -42.15 -10.48 44.47
C LEU A 301 -40.87 -11.33 44.54
N LYS A 302 -40.65 -12.06 45.65
CA LYS A 302 -39.51 -12.99 45.78
C LYS A 302 -39.63 -14.20 44.86
N GLN A 303 -40.80 -14.84 44.80
CA GLN A 303 -41.05 -15.99 43.92
C GLN A 303 -40.85 -15.60 42.45
N ARG A 304 -41.34 -14.42 42.08
CA ARG A 304 -41.15 -13.85 40.75
C ARG A 304 -39.68 -13.58 40.45
N ASN A 305 -38.97 -12.86 41.32
CA ASN A 305 -37.55 -12.56 41.11
C ASN A 305 -36.71 -13.84 40.95
N ALA A 306 -37.08 -14.92 41.66
CA ALA A 306 -36.43 -16.22 41.50
C ALA A 306 -36.74 -16.88 40.14
N ALA A 307 -38.00 -16.83 39.69
CA ALA A 307 -38.41 -17.36 38.38
C ALA A 307 -37.78 -16.59 37.21
N ASP A 308 -37.81 -15.26 37.27
CA ASP A 308 -37.20 -14.36 36.29
C ASP A 308 -35.68 -14.56 36.26
N ALA A 309 -35.02 -14.69 37.43
CA ALA A 309 -33.58 -14.96 37.51
C ALA A 309 -33.21 -16.28 36.81
N ALA A 310 -33.97 -17.35 37.03
CA ALA A 310 -33.72 -18.65 36.39
C ALA A 310 -33.86 -18.57 34.85
N GLN A 311 -34.87 -17.85 34.35
CA GLN A 311 -35.06 -17.65 32.90
C GLN A 311 -33.98 -16.75 32.29
N ILE A 312 -33.61 -15.66 32.97
CA ILE A 312 -32.54 -14.76 32.56
C ILE A 312 -31.21 -15.53 32.50
N ASP A 313 -30.90 -16.36 33.49
CA ASP A 313 -29.68 -17.16 33.52
C ASP A 313 -29.66 -18.24 32.44
N ALA A 314 -30.82 -18.82 32.09
CA ALA A 314 -30.93 -19.73 30.94
C ALA A 314 -30.63 -18.99 29.62
N LYS A 315 -31.24 -17.82 29.39
CA LYS A 315 -30.97 -17.01 28.18
C LYS A 315 -29.54 -16.49 28.11
N ARG A 316 -28.94 -16.10 29.24
CA ARG A 316 -27.52 -15.70 29.30
C ARG A 316 -26.59 -16.83 28.89
N ARG A 317 -26.89 -18.08 29.29
CA ARG A 317 -26.13 -19.26 28.83
C ARG A 317 -26.30 -19.50 27.33
N GLU A 318 -27.50 -19.30 26.79
CA GLU A 318 -27.73 -19.36 25.34
C GLU A 318 -26.91 -18.29 24.60
N ILE A 319 -26.94 -17.04 25.07
CA ILE A 319 -26.12 -15.94 24.51
C ILE A 319 -24.63 -16.27 24.57
N ALA A 320 -24.13 -16.79 25.69
CA ALA A 320 -22.73 -17.19 25.83
C ALA A 320 -22.35 -18.28 24.82
N THR A 321 -23.25 -19.24 24.60
CA THR A 321 -23.08 -20.31 23.59
C THR A 321 -23.05 -19.72 22.18
N LEU A 322 -24.02 -18.87 21.82
CA LEU A 322 -24.06 -18.19 20.51
C LEU A 322 -22.83 -17.31 20.26
N ARG A 323 -22.32 -16.61 21.29
CA ARG A 323 -21.08 -15.83 21.19
C ARG A 323 -19.86 -16.72 20.95
N ALA A 324 -19.80 -17.88 21.61
CA ALA A 324 -18.72 -18.85 21.38
C ALA A 324 -18.79 -19.45 19.96
N GLU A 325 -19.99 -19.79 19.48
CA GLU A 325 -20.21 -20.26 18.11
C GLU A 325 -19.85 -19.20 17.06
N ALA A 326 -20.28 -17.96 17.25
CA ALA A 326 -19.93 -16.85 16.38
C ALA A 326 -18.41 -16.59 16.34
N ALA A 327 -17.74 -16.65 17.49
CA ALA A 327 -16.29 -16.52 17.56
C ALA A 327 -15.56 -17.68 16.87
N ALA A 328 -16.05 -18.92 17.04
CA ALA A 328 -15.52 -20.09 16.35
C ALA A 328 -15.71 -19.99 14.83
N PHE A 329 -16.86 -19.49 14.37
CA PHE A 329 -17.13 -19.24 12.96
C PHE A 329 -16.18 -18.18 12.37
N GLU A 330 -15.97 -17.05 13.06
CA GLU A 330 -15.01 -16.03 12.64
C GLU A 330 -13.57 -16.56 12.60
N ALA A 331 -13.19 -17.42 13.56
CA ALA A 331 -11.89 -18.08 13.53
C ALA A 331 -11.74 -19.05 12.34
N GLN A 332 -12.82 -19.66 11.87
CA GLN A 332 -12.84 -20.55 10.70
C GLN A 332 -12.95 -19.81 9.36
N ARG A 333 -13.43 -18.55 9.35
CA ARG A 333 -13.65 -17.76 8.14
C ARG A 333 -12.45 -17.75 7.17
N PRO A 334 -11.19 -17.52 7.59
CA PRO A 334 -10.05 -17.55 6.67
C PRO A 334 -9.83 -18.92 6.01
N ALA A 335 -10.07 -20.00 6.74
CA ALA A 335 -9.97 -21.37 6.22
C ALA A 335 -11.09 -21.66 5.20
N LEU A 336 -12.30 -21.14 5.43
CA LEU A 336 -13.42 -21.27 4.49
C LEU A 336 -13.16 -20.49 3.19
N VAL A 337 -12.71 -19.23 3.30
CA VAL A 337 -12.38 -18.39 2.13
C VAL A 337 -11.25 -19.01 1.32
N SER A 338 -10.15 -19.43 1.96
CA SER A 338 -9.04 -20.09 1.26
C SER A 338 -9.42 -21.44 0.65
N GLY A 339 -10.29 -22.21 1.31
CA GLY A 339 -10.84 -23.46 0.77
C GLY A 339 -11.66 -23.22 -0.50
N TYR A 340 -12.53 -22.22 -0.49
CA TYR A 340 -13.34 -21.84 -1.65
C TYR A 340 -12.48 -21.24 -2.77
N GLU A 341 -11.46 -20.45 -2.44
CA GLU A 341 -10.50 -19.93 -3.41
C GLU A 341 -9.76 -21.07 -4.14
N ALA A 342 -9.36 -22.12 -3.40
CA ALA A 342 -8.72 -23.29 -3.97
C ALA A 342 -9.67 -24.10 -4.87
N GLU A 343 -10.96 -24.15 -4.53
CA GLU A 343 -12.00 -24.76 -5.36
C GLU A 343 -12.20 -23.98 -6.66
N LEU A 344 -12.37 -22.66 -6.60
CA LEU A 344 -12.50 -21.81 -7.78
C LEU A 344 -11.27 -21.89 -8.71
N LYS A 345 -10.06 -22.05 -8.14
CA LYS A 345 -8.83 -22.31 -8.90
C LYS A 345 -8.84 -23.68 -9.58
N ARG A 346 -9.34 -24.71 -8.90
CA ARG A 346 -9.46 -26.07 -9.45
C ARG A 346 -10.47 -26.16 -10.58
N ASP A 347 -11.57 -25.40 -10.46
CA ASP A 347 -12.64 -25.32 -11.47
C ASP A 347 -12.24 -24.52 -12.71
N GLY A 348 -11.04 -23.92 -12.72
CA GLY A 348 -10.53 -23.15 -13.86
C GLY A 348 -11.19 -21.77 -14.01
N THR A 349 -11.93 -21.31 -12.99
CA THR A 349 -12.49 -19.95 -12.97
C THR A 349 -11.38 -18.91 -12.87
N TRP A 350 -10.33 -19.24 -12.12
CA TRP A 350 -9.11 -18.43 -12.05
C TRP A 350 -8.18 -18.73 -13.23
N ARG A 351 -7.71 -17.66 -13.87
CA ARG A 351 -6.71 -17.71 -14.94
C ARG A 351 -5.38 -17.12 -14.45
N PRO A 352 -4.29 -17.90 -14.47
CA PRO A 352 -2.97 -17.37 -14.14
C PRO A 352 -2.58 -16.28 -15.14
N LEU A 353 -1.85 -15.28 -14.66
CA LEU A 353 -1.20 -14.29 -15.52
C LEU A 353 -0.22 -15.03 -16.44
N ARG A 354 -0.50 -15.01 -17.74
CA ARG A 354 0.40 -15.55 -18.77
C ARG A 354 1.26 -14.43 -19.30
N ASP A 355 2.56 -14.53 -19.09
CA ASP A 355 3.54 -13.52 -19.49
C ASP A 355 4.48 -14.06 -20.58
N ASP A 356 3.89 -14.68 -21.59
CA ASP A 356 4.63 -15.31 -22.68
C ASP A 356 5.03 -14.27 -23.76
N PRO A 357 6.18 -14.42 -24.43
CA PRO A 357 6.66 -13.48 -25.46
C PRO A 357 5.67 -13.24 -26.60
N MET A 358 4.91 -14.27 -27.01
CA MET A 358 3.88 -14.13 -28.04
C MET A 358 2.70 -13.25 -27.56
N ILE A 359 2.34 -13.33 -26.28
CA ILE A 359 1.30 -12.50 -25.69
C ILE A 359 1.82 -11.07 -25.57
N ARG A 360 3.08 -10.88 -25.15
CA ARG A 360 3.72 -9.56 -25.09
C ARG A 360 3.75 -8.86 -26.46
N ILE A 361 4.03 -9.59 -27.54
CA ILE A 361 3.97 -9.05 -28.91
C ILE A 361 2.57 -8.57 -29.25
N ARG A 362 1.55 -9.40 -28.95
CA ARG A 362 0.15 -9.03 -29.17
C ARG A 362 -0.25 -7.78 -28.37
N VAL A 363 0.10 -7.74 -27.08
CA VAL A 363 -0.18 -6.60 -26.21
C VAL A 363 0.54 -5.35 -26.70
N LEU A 364 1.77 -5.47 -27.21
CA LEU A 364 2.48 -4.34 -27.82
C LEU A 364 1.74 -3.80 -29.05
N ASP A 365 1.17 -4.68 -29.89
CA ASP A 365 0.36 -4.25 -31.03
C ASP A 365 -0.96 -3.60 -30.60
N GLU A 366 -1.58 -4.07 -29.53
CA GLU A 366 -2.76 -3.42 -28.93
C GLU A 366 -2.40 -2.04 -28.34
N LEU A 367 -1.26 -1.92 -27.65
CA LEU A 367 -0.74 -0.66 -27.11
C LEU A 367 -0.42 0.36 -28.22
N ARG A 368 0.03 -0.09 -29.40
CA ARG A 368 0.21 0.79 -30.57
C ARG A 368 -1.12 1.34 -31.11
N GLN A 369 -2.20 0.58 -30.95
CA GLN A 369 -3.55 0.97 -31.38
C GLN A 369 -4.29 1.81 -30.34
N ASP A 370 -3.71 2.01 -29.14
CA ASP A 370 -4.28 2.85 -28.09
C ASP A 370 -4.44 4.31 -28.58
N PRO A 371 -5.64 4.92 -28.46
CA PRO A 371 -5.92 6.26 -28.97
C PRO A 371 -5.14 7.37 -28.23
N VAL A 372 -4.72 7.12 -26.99
CA VAL A 372 -4.04 8.10 -26.14
C VAL A 372 -2.53 7.92 -26.22
N ARG A 373 -2.04 6.70 -26.01
CA ARG A 373 -0.60 6.40 -25.91
C ARG A 373 0.00 5.82 -27.19
N GLY A 374 -0.82 5.33 -28.11
CA GLY A 374 -0.38 4.56 -29.27
C GLY A 374 0.47 5.34 -30.26
N SER A 375 0.25 6.64 -30.41
CA SER A 375 1.06 7.49 -31.30
C SER A 375 2.52 7.58 -30.82
N GLY A 376 2.73 7.79 -29.52
CA GLY A 376 4.06 7.85 -28.91
C GLY A 376 4.79 6.50 -28.95
N ILE A 377 4.07 5.41 -28.63
CA ILE A 377 4.62 4.05 -28.69
C ILE A 377 5.01 3.69 -30.13
N SER A 378 4.17 4.03 -31.12
CA SER A 378 4.46 3.79 -32.54
C SER A 378 5.66 4.59 -33.03
N GLN A 379 5.78 5.86 -32.66
CA GLN A 379 6.94 6.69 -33.04
C GLN A 379 8.24 6.15 -32.45
N MET A 380 8.25 5.81 -31.16
CA MET A 380 9.42 5.23 -30.50
C MET A 380 9.77 3.85 -31.06
N SER A 381 8.77 3.03 -31.39
CA SER A 381 8.95 1.76 -32.11
C SER A 381 9.63 1.97 -33.48
N TYR A 382 9.17 2.94 -34.28
CA TYR A 382 9.83 3.27 -35.54
C TYR A 382 11.26 3.75 -35.34
N LEU A 383 11.53 4.53 -34.28
CA LEU A 383 12.88 5.00 -33.95
C LEU A 383 13.79 3.83 -33.57
N ILE A 384 13.34 2.90 -32.73
CA ILE A 384 14.09 1.70 -32.35
C ILE A 384 14.40 0.85 -33.59
N LYS A 385 13.40 0.62 -34.46
CA LYS A 385 13.56 -0.10 -35.73
C LYS A 385 14.54 0.58 -36.66
N ALA A 386 14.40 1.89 -36.86
CA ALA A 386 15.30 2.67 -37.71
C ALA A 386 16.73 2.68 -37.17
N PHE A 387 16.90 2.80 -35.85
CA PHE A 387 18.21 2.78 -35.20
C PHE A 387 18.91 1.43 -35.37
N ILE A 388 18.21 0.32 -35.11
CA ILE A 388 18.78 -1.03 -35.26
C ILE A 388 19.05 -1.34 -36.74
N ALA A 389 18.13 -0.99 -37.65
CA ALA A 389 18.36 -1.12 -39.08
C ALA A 389 19.54 -0.27 -39.54
N PHE A 390 19.73 0.94 -39.00
CA PHE A 390 20.88 1.78 -39.29
C PHE A 390 22.18 1.15 -38.79
N LEU A 391 22.22 0.59 -37.58
CA LEU A 391 23.41 -0.10 -37.06
C LEU A 391 23.82 -1.28 -37.93
N GLU A 392 22.86 -2.07 -38.41
CA GLU A 392 23.09 -3.22 -39.30
C GLU A 392 23.47 -2.80 -40.73
N LEU A 393 22.91 -1.69 -41.22
CA LEU A 393 23.10 -1.21 -42.59
C LEU A 393 24.31 -0.29 -42.74
N SER A 394 24.73 0.40 -41.67
CA SER A 394 25.84 1.35 -41.65
C SER A 394 27.18 0.73 -42.11
N PRO A 395 27.56 -0.50 -41.68
CA PRO A 395 28.75 -1.18 -42.20
C PRO A 395 28.71 -1.42 -43.72
N VAL A 396 27.51 -1.65 -44.28
CA VAL A 396 27.30 -1.86 -45.72
C VAL A 396 27.37 -0.52 -46.47
N LEU A 397 26.66 0.50 -45.99
CA LEU A 397 26.63 1.84 -46.61
C LEU A 397 27.98 2.55 -46.52
N GLY A 398 28.62 2.50 -45.36
CA GLY A 398 29.97 3.05 -45.14
C GLY A 398 30.97 2.50 -46.15
N LYS A 399 30.78 1.25 -46.57
CA LYS A 399 31.61 0.64 -47.60
C LYS A 399 31.22 1.04 -49.02
N ILE A 400 29.93 1.07 -49.36
CA ILE A 400 29.45 1.45 -50.71
C ILE A 400 29.90 2.87 -51.07
N PHE A 401 29.82 3.80 -50.11
CA PHE A 401 30.08 5.22 -50.37
C PHE A 401 31.52 5.66 -50.06
N PHE A 402 32.23 4.98 -49.15
CA PHE A 402 33.51 5.47 -48.63
C PHE A 402 34.69 4.48 -48.71
N ALA A 403 34.54 3.34 -49.39
CA ALA A 403 35.69 2.49 -49.74
C ALA A 403 36.20 2.85 -51.15
N PRO A 404 37.15 3.79 -51.30
CA PRO A 404 37.91 3.87 -52.55
C PRO A 404 38.64 2.53 -52.78
N PRO A 405 38.94 2.15 -54.04
CA PRO A 405 39.74 0.97 -54.31
C PRO A 405 41.09 1.10 -53.58
N THR A 406 41.27 0.33 -52.50
CA THR A 406 42.43 0.44 -51.61
C THR A 406 43.66 -0.16 -52.26
N VAL A 407 44.83 0.43 -52.01
CA VAL A 407 46.13 -0.06 -52.55
C VAL A 407 46.43 -1.46 -52.02
N TYR A 408 45.97 -1.75 -50.80
CA TYR A 408 46.05 -3.10 -50.24
C TYR A 408 45.28 -4.13 -51.07
N SER A 409 44.07 -3.83 -51.54
CA SER A 409 43.28 -4.80 -52.34
C SER A 409 43.99 -5.17 -53.65
N ALA A 410 44.64 -4.19 -54.28
CA ALA A 410 45.46 -4.38 -55.47
C ALA A 410 46.70 -5.23 -55.17
N ARG A 411 47.36 -5.03 -54.02
CA ARG A 411 48.55 -5.79 -53.63
C ARG A 411 48.26 -7.23 -53.23
N VAL A 412 47.22 -7.48 -52.45
CA VAL A 412 46.80 -8.85 -52.13
C VAL A 412 46.47 -9.62 -53.42
N ARG A 413 45.87 -8.96 -54.41
CA ARG A 413 45.66 -9.56 -55.74
C ARG A 413 46.97 -9.88 -56.45
N ALA A 414 47.94 -8.97 -56.44
CA ALA A 414 49.26 -9.23 -57.04
C ALA A 414 49.94 -10.43 -56.35
N ALA A 415 49.89 -10.51 -55.02
CA ALA A 415 50.43 -11.62 -54.26
C ALA A 415 49.70 -12.95 -54.54
N VAL A 416 48.36 -12.94 -54.64
CA VAL A 416 47.55 -14.12 -54.96
C VAL A 416 47.72 -14.55 -56.42
N ALA A 417 47.82 -13.63 -57.37
CA ALA A 417 48.06 -13.94 -58.77
C ALA A 417 49.47 -14.52 -58.97
N VAL A 418 50.49 -13.97 -58.29
CA VAL A 418 51.85 -14.54 -58.25
C VAL A 418 51.83 -15.91 -57.58
N GLY A 419 51.10 -16.08 -56.48
CA GLY A 419 50.93 -17.35 -55.77
C GLY A 419 50.20 -18.42 -56.59
N GLN A 420 49.12 -18.07 -57.31
CA GLN A 420 48.42 -18.97 -58.23
C GLN A 420 49.28 -19.32 -59.44
N SER A 421 50.04 -18.37 -59.98
CA SER A 421 51.01 -18.66 -61.04
C SER A 421 52.10 -19.61 -60.55
N ARG A 422 52.54 -19.46 -59.30
CA ARG A 422 53.54 -20.33 -58.66
C ARG A 422 52.96 -21.72 -58.37
N ALA A 423 51.73 -21.82 -57.86
CA ALA A 423 51.05 -23.08 -57.63
C ALA A 423 50.71 -23.82 -58.94
N LEU A 424 50.30 -23.10 -59.99
CA LEU A 424 50.13 -23.67 -61.33
C LEU A 424 51.45 -24.15 -61.91
N ARG A 425 52.54 -23.42 -61.65
CA ARG A 425 53.91 -23.80 -62.04
C ARG A 425 54.39 -25.02 -61.25
N GLU A 426 54.10 -25.11 -59.95
CA GLU A 426 54.38 -26.29 -59.12
C GLU A 426 53.53 -27.51 -59.53
N ILE A 427 52.25 -27.32 -59.90
CA ILE A 427 51.40 -28.37 -60.47
C ILE A 427 51.94 -28.83 -61.84
N TYR A 428 52.43 -27.91 -62.67
CA TYR A 428 53.09 -28.24 -63.93
C TYR A 428 54.44 -28.94 -63.72
N GLU A 429 55.22 -28.52 -62.72
CA GLU A 429 56.50 -29.10 -62.34
C GLU A 429 56.33 -30.47 -61.62
N HIS A 430 55.18 -30.74 -60.99
CA HIS A 430 54.87 -32.03 -60.38
C HIS A 430 54.34 -33.08 -61.37
N VAL A 431 53.85 -32.68 -62.56
CA VAL A 431 53.50 -33.58 -63.67
C VAL A 431 54.72 -33.99 -64.49
N ALA A 432 55.85 -33.28 -64.37
CA ALA A 432 57.10 -33.58 -65.04
C ALA A 432 58.25 -33.68 -64.03
N SER A 433 58.40 -34.84 -63.39
CA SER A 433 59.58 -35.16 -62.55
C SER A 433 60.44 -36.21 -63.28
N PRO A 434 61.79 -36.29 -63.10
CA PRO A 434 62.39 -36.43 -61.77
C PRO A 434 63.78 -35.78 -61.49
N ALA A 435 63.96 -35.42 -60.21
CA ALA A 435 65.05 -35.76 -59.28
C ALA A 435 66.47 -35.10 -59.29
N ILE A 436 66.98 -35.00 -58.04
CA ILE A 436 68.38 -34.88 -57.53
C ILE A 436 69.02 -33.49 -57.67
N GLY A 437 69.63 -32.83 -56.67
CA GLY A 437 69.93 -33.14 -55.27
C GLY A 437 70.74 -32.01 -54.60
N GLU A 438 70.89 -32.13 -53.28
CA GLU A 438 71.96 -31.63 -52.38
C GLU A 438 72.35 -30.14 -52.18
N MET A 439 72.50 -29.84 -50.87
CA MET A 439 73.54 -29.06 -50.17
C MET A 439 73.41 -27.54 -49.87
N ARG A 440 73.04 -27.28 -48.60
CA ARG A 440 73.77 -26.55 -47.51
C ARG A 440 74.33 -25.11 -47.69
N PHE A 441 73.90 -24.24 -46.73
CA PHE A 441 74.69 -23.47 -45.72
C PHE A 441 74.71 -21.90 -45.70
N TYR A 442 74.42 -21.37 -44.49
CA TYR A 442 74.92 -20.20 -43.71
C TYR A 442 74.51 -18.72 -43.95
N GLY A 443 74.37 -18.01 -42.82
CA GLY A 443 74.47 -16.54 -42.60
C GLY A 443 73.13 -15.87 -42.29
N LEU A 444 72.71 -15.50 -41.05
CA LEU A 444 73.28 -14.71 -39.95
C LEU A 444 73.56 -13.24 -40.30
N ASP A 445 72.89 -12.34 -39.56
CA ASP A 445 73.27 -10.97 -39.10
C ASP A 445 72.09 -9.97 -39.19
N THR A 446 71.46 -9.60 -38.07
CA THR A 446 71.67 -8.38 -37.21
C THR A 446 71.10 -7.09 -37.86
N LEU A 447 70.43 -6.12 -37.21
CA LEU A 447 70.68 -5.34 -35.99
C LEU A 447 69.42 -4.53 -35.57
N ASP A 448 69.27 -4.37 -34.25
CA ASP A 448 68.97 -3.17 -33.44
C ASP A 448 68.16 -1.95 -33.92
N GLY A 449 67.35 -1.41 -32.99
CA GLY A 449 67.08 0.04 -32.92
C GLY A 449 65.74 0.47 -32.27
N PRO A 450 65.72 1.02 -31.04
CA PRO A 450 64.52 1.34 -30.27
C PRO A 450 64.22 2.87 -30.17
N ALA A 451 62.96 3.22 -29.85
CA ALA A 451 62.49 4.49 -29.24
C ALA A 451 60.97 4.68 -29.50
N ASN A 452 60.11 5.37 -28.75
CA ASN A 452 60.05 5.99 -27.42
C ASN A 452 58.66 6.71 -27.37
N ARG A 453 58.08 6.97 -26.17
CA ARG A 453 57.04 8.01 -25.83
C ARG A 453 55.61 7.87 -26.40
N GLN A 454 54.52 8.42 -25.84
CA GLN A 454 54.09 8.95 -24.52
C GLN A 454 52.59 9.29 -24.66
N GLY A 455 51.80 9.10 -23.58
CA GLY A 455 50.68 9.98 -23.17
C GLY A 455 49.37 9.94 -23.98
N SER A 456 48.16 10.24 -23.47
CA SER A 456 47.68 10.74 -22.17
C SER A 456 46.20 10.36 -22.02
N ALA A 457 45.73 10.33 -20.77
CA ALA A 457 44.35 10.09 -20.36
C ALA A 457 43.48 11.37 -20.39
N HIS A 458 42.17 11.21 -20.55
CA HIS A 458 41.16 12.21 -20.22
C HIS A 458 40.00 11.55 -19.46
N GLN A 459 39.69 12.13 -18.29
CA GLN A 459 38.49 11.95 -17.48
C GLN A 459 37.47 13.05 -17.83
N PRO A 460 36.16 12.82 -17.65
CA PRO A 460 35.17 13.89 -17.68
C PRO A 460 34.66 14.30 -16.28
N GLU A 461 34.17 15.54 -16.28
CA GLU A 461 33.80 16.47 -15.23
C GLU A 461 32.36 16.24 -14.70
N GLN A 462 32.14 16.43 -13.39
CA GLN A 462 30.84 16.32 -12.70
C GLN A 462 30.36 17.70 -12.21
N LEU A 463 29.08 18.01 -12.43
CA LEU A 463 28.38 19.21 -11.93
C LEU A 463 27.62 18.93 -10.61
N PRO A 464 27.49 19.90 -9.68
CA PRO A 464 26.85 19.72 -8.38
C PRO A 464 25.33 20.04 -8.37
N PRO A 465 24.55 19.47 -7.42
CA PRO A 465 23.11 19.72 -7.29
C PRO A 465 22.75 20.96 -6.46
N ALA A 466 21.58 21.55 -6.73
CA ALA A 466 21.05 22.76 -6.09
C ALA A 466 20.33 22.49 -4.74
N PRO A 467 20.28 23.47 -3.81
CA PRO A 467 19.69 23.28 -2.46
C PRO A 467 18.15 23.40 -2.42
N PRO A 468 17.46 22.68 -1.50
CA PRO A 468 16.01 22.74 -1.32
C PRO A 468 15.55 24.00 -0.56
N ARG A 469 14.41 24.55 -1.00
CA ARG A 469 13.80 25.80 -0.51
C ARG A 469 12.78 25.49 0.60
N MET A 470 13.07 25.87 1.84
CA MET A 470 12.11 25.78 2.96
C MET A 470 11.18 27.00 2.96
N LEU A 471 9.89 26.80 3.18
CA LEU A 471 8.91 27.88 3.30
C LEU A 471 9.14 28.63 4.62
N GLN A 472 9.45 29.92 4.55
CA GLN A 472 9.39 30.81 5.70
C GLN A 472 7.93 31.16 5.97
N THR A 473 7.53 31.07 7.24
CA THR A 473 6.21 31.48 7.74
C THR A 473 5.94 32.96 7.43
N PRO A 474 4.74 33.34 6.95
CA PRO A 474 4.38 34.73 6.70
C PRO A 474 4.12 35.49 8.02
N PRO A 475 4.32 36.83 8.05
CA PRO A 475 4.04 37.65 9.23
C PRO A 475 2.53 37.82 9.45
N PRO A 476 2.06 37.95 10.71
CA PRO A 476 0.63 38.06 11.00
C PRO A 476 0.13 39.47 10.70
N ALA A 477 -0.87 39.57 9.81
CA ALA A 477 -1.68 40.76 9.63
C ALA A 477 -3.00 40.60 10.40
N ALA A 478 -3.36 41.67 11.10
CA ALA A 478 -4.50 41.76 12.00
C ALA A 478 -5.84 41.84 11.26
N GLU A 479 -6.83 41.10 11.77
CA GLU A 479 -8.20 41.58 11.99
C GLU A 479 -8.91 40.54 12.88
N ALA A 480 -9.20 40.95 14.12
CA ALA A 480 -9.80 40.10 15.14
C ALA A 480 -11.32 40.02 14.92
N ASP A 481 -11.72 39.16 14.00
CA ASP A 481 -13.12 38.75 13.84
C ASP A 481 -13.44 37.59 14.80
N LYS A 482 -14.68 37.54 15.29
CA LYS A 482 -15.17 36.63 16.35
C LYS A 482 -14.54 35.23 16.26
N ALA A 483 -13.70 34.88 17.24
CA ALA A 483 -13.01 33.60 17.30
C ALA A 483 -14.01 32.44 17.28
N LEU A 484 -14.06 31.74 16.14
CA LEU A 484 -14.75 30.46 16.03
C LEU A 484 -14.09 29.45 16.98
N PRO A 485 -14.84 28.47 17.52
CA PRO A 485 -14.26 27.43 18.37
C PRO A 485 -13.14 26.68 17.61
N PRO A 486 -12.03 26.33 18.29
CA PRO A 486 -10.91 25.65 17.66
C PRO A 486 -11.36 24.30 17.09
N VAL A 487 -10.85 23.96 15.90
CA VAL A 487 -11.14 22.68 15.24
C VAL A 487 -10.37 21.57 15.96
N GLY A 488 -11.07 20.75 16.73
CA GLY A 488 -10.54 19.51 17.30
C GLY A 488 -10.48 18.37 16.29
N LEU A 489 -9.94 17.22 16.71
CA LEU A 489 -9.82 16.01 15.89
C LEU A 489 -11.17 15.61 15.25
N ASP A 490 -12.26 15.70 16.01
CA ASP A 490 -13.62 15.35 15.56
C ASP A 490 -14.14 16.26 14.43
N GLY A 491 -13.68 17.52 14.38
CA GLY A 491 -14.04 18.49 13.36
C GLY A 491 -13.09 18.53 12.16
N LEU A 492 -11.92 17.88 12.26
CA LEU A 492 -10.86 17.95 11.26
C LEU A 492 -11.34 17.47 9.90
N ASN A 493 -12.01 16.31 9.83
CA ASN A 493 -12.44 15.73 8.56
C ASN A 493 -13.38 16.66 7.78
N GLN A 494 -14.43 17.15 8.45
CA GLN A 494 -15.42 18.01 7.80
C GLN A 494 -14.80 19.33 7.31
N PHE A 495 -13.92 19.92 8.13
CA PHE A 495 -13.20 21.13 7.74
C PHE A 495 -12.27 20.87 6.56
N ALA A 496 -11.45 19.83 6.63
CA ALA A 496 -10.45 19.52 5.63
C ALA A 496 -11.06 19.17 4.27
N VAL A 497 -12.15 18.38 4.25
CA VAL A 497 -12.91 18.08 3.03
C VAL A 497 -13.43 19.35 2.39
N SER A 498 -14.03 20.25 3.17
CA SER A 498 -14.55 21.52 2.64
C SER A 498 -13.43 22.38 2.02
N THR A 499 -12.31 22.52 2.72
CA THR A 499 -11.17 23.33 2.26
C THR A 499 -10.53 22.73 1.01
N LEU A 500 -10.30 21.42 0.99
CA LEU A 500 -9.64 20.75 -0.13
C LEU A 500 -10.54 20.63 -1.35
N ARG A 501 -11.86 20.44 -1.21
CA ARG A 501 -12.78 20.50 -2.36
C ARG A 501 -12.70 21.86 -3.06
N GLN A 502 -12.79 22.95 -2.29
CA GLN A 502 -12.65 24.30 -2.84
C GLN A 502 -11.28 24.50 -3.51
N TRP A 503 -10.21 23.99 -2.89
CA TRP A 503 -8.86 24.08 -3.45
C TRP A 503 -8.71 23.28 -4.75
N VAL A 504 -9.23 22.04 -4.80
CA VAL A 504 -9.21 21.16 -5.97
C VAL A 504 -10.03 21.74 -7.12
N GLU A 505 -11.21 22.30 -6.84
CA GLU A 505 -12.11 22.89 -7.83
C GLU A 505 -11.57 24.19 -8.43
N ALA A 506 -10.68 24.90 -7.72
CA ALA A 506 -10.13 26.17 -8.16
C ALA A 506 -9.14 26.06 -9.35
N ASP A 507 -8.51 24.91 -9.56
CA ASP A 507 -7.52 24.72 -10.63
C ASP A 507 -7.51 23.26 -11.16
N PRO A 508 -7.64 23.04 -12.48
CA PRO A 508 -7.50 21.70 -13.08
C PRO A 508 -6.18 20.98 -12.77
N GLN A 509 -5.10 21.70 -12.47
CA GLN A 509 -3.84 21.12 -12.02
C GLN A 509 -3.94 20.55 -10.59
N HIS A 510 -4.71 21.19 -9.72
CA HIS A 510 -5.00 20.65 -8.37
C HIS A 510 -5.80 19.35 -8.47
N GLN A 511 -6.80 19.30 -9.36
CA GLN A 511 -7.56 18.08 -9.63
C GLN A 511 -6.67 16.93 -10.13
N ARG A 512 -5.75 17.21 -11.06
CA ARG A 512 -4.77 16.21 -11.51
C ARG A 512 -3.85 15.72 -10.39
N SER A 513 -3.46 16.61 -9.48
CA SER A 513 -2.57 16.28 -8.37
C SER A 513 -3.27 15.47 -7.27
N ALA A 514 -4.56 15.74 -7.03
CA ALA A 514 -5.39 14.92 -6.14
C ALA A 514 -5.51 13.48 -6.67
N GLY A 515 -5.63 13.32 -7.99
CA GLY A 515 -5.83 12.03 -8.64
C GLY A 515 -7.17 11.39 -8.25
N ASP A 516 -7.41 10.18 -8.76
CA ASP A 516 -8.68 9.47 -8.54
C ASP A 516 -8.90 9.12 -7.07
N TYR A 517 -7.84 8.74 -6.36
CA TYR A 517 -7.89 8.36 -4.96
C TYR A 517 -8.47 9.49 -4.09
N TYR A 518 -7.85 10.68 -4.10
CA TYR A 518 -8.38 11.79 -3.30
C TYR A 518 -9.64 12.40 -3.91
N GLY A 519 -9.82 12.35 -5.23
CA GLY A 519 -11.05 12.80 -5.88
C GLY A 519 -12.28 12.05 -5.37
N THR A 520 -12.22 10.71 -5.32
CA THR A 520 -13.31 9.87 -4.79
C THR A 520 -13.54 10.13 -3.30
N ARG A 521 -12.48 10.19 -2.51
CA ARG A 521 -12.55 10.41 -1.05
C ARG A 521 -13.16 11.76 -0.70
N LEU A 522 -12.67 12.83 -1.33
CA LEU A 522 -13.27 14.15 -1.21
C LEU A 522 -14.73 14.13 -1.63
N ALA A 523 -15.13 13.46 -2.72
CA ALA A 523 -16.53 13.36 -3.14
C ALA A 523 -17.42 12.64 -2.11
N GLN A 524 -16.89 11.63 -1.41
CA GLN A 524 -17.59 10.91 -0.33
C GLN A 524 -17.69 11.69 0.98
N GLY A 525 -16.97 12.81 1.10
CA GLY A 525 -16.96 13.61 2.32
C GLY A 525 -15.99 13.08 3.38
N GLU A 526 -14.99 12.32 2.96
CA GLU A 526 -14.05 11.64 3.83
C GLU A 526 -12.61 11.90 3.38
N LEU A 527 -11.81 12.53 4.23
CA LEU A 527 -10.38 12.71 4.04
C LEU A 527 -9.58 11.98 5.13
N VAL A 528 -10.05 12.00 6.38
CA VAL A 528 -9.39 11.31 7.49
C VAL A 528 -9.96 9.90 7.60
N GLN A 529 -9.13 8.87 7.41
CA GLN A 529 -9.56 7.47 7.52
C GLN A 529 -9.67 7.03 8.97
N ALA A 530 -10.44 5.96 9.19
CA ALA A 530 -10.46 5.25 10.47
C ALA A 530 -9.06 4.77 10.90
N SER A 531 -8.19 4.39 9.95
CA SER A 531 -6.80 4.04 10.24
C SER A 531 -5.99 5.23 10.75
N ASP A 532 -6.21 6.43 10.22
CA ASP A 532 -5.46 7.63 10.63
C ASP A 532 -5.82 8.03 12.07
N LEU A 533 -7.12 8.00 12.39
CA LEU A 533 -7.62 8.22 13.74
C LEU A 533 -7.12 7.14 14.71
N ALA A 534 -7.12 5.87 14.28
CA ALA A 534 -6.61 4.76 15.10
C ALA A 534 -5.11 4.92 15.39
N ILE A 535 -4.30 5.37 14.43
CA ILE A 535 -2.87 5.65 14.64
C ILE A 535 -2.69 6.81 15.62
N ALA A 536 -3.43 7.91 15.45
CA ALA A 536 -3.34 9.06 16.35
C ALA A 536 -3.73 8.70 17.79
N GLU A 537 -4.83 7.95 17.97
CA GLU A 537 -5.28 7.49 19.29
C GLU A 537 -4.30 6.47 19.90
N TYR A 538 -3.82 5.53 19.10
CA TYR A 538 -2.76 4.59 19.51
C TYR A 538 -1.52 5.36 19.97
N ALA A 539 -1.11 6.38 19.21
CA ALA A 539 0.07 7.17 19.52
C ALA A 539 -0.07 7.89 20.86
N ARG A 540 -1.24 8.51 21.12
CA ARG A 540 -1.55 9.17 22.40
C ARG A 540 -1.40 8.25 23.61
N GLY A 541 -1.73 6.97 23.46
CA GLY A 541 -1.65 5.98 24.53
C GLY A 541 -0.26 5.36 24.73
N HIS A 542 0.64 5.45 23.74
CA HIS A 542 1.88 4.67 23.72
C HIS A 542 3.17 5.49 23.62
N PHE A 543 3.10 6.76 23.20
CA PHE A 543 4.27 7.62 23.07
C PHE A 543 4.15 8.87 23.94
N THR A 544 5.29 9.32 24.45
CA THR A 544 5.41 10.58 25.17
C THR A 544 5.35 11.77 24.21
N ARG A 545 5.00 12.96 24.71
CA ARG A 545 4.78 14.16 23.86
C ARG A 545 6.06 14.74 23.25
N ASP A 546 7.22 14.31 23.73
CA ASP A 546 8.53 14.61 23.16
C ASP A 546 8.90 13.67 21.99
N ALA A 547 8.12 12.61 21.73
CA ALA A 547 8.27 11.80 20.54
C ALA A 547 8.04 12.63 19.27
N ARG A 548 8.82 12.32 18.23
CA ARG A 548 8.74 12.97 16.92
C ARG A 548 8.33 11.97 15.86
N PHE A 549 7.25 12.31 15.16
CA PHE A 549 6.67 11.51 14.10
C PHE A 549 7.19 11.97 12.74
N PHE A 550 7.51 11.01 11.88
CA PHE A 550 7.99 11.21 10.52
C PHE A 550 7.06 10.47 9.58
N GLU A 551 6.21 11.17 8.84
CA GLU A 551 5.26 10.55 7.92
C GLU A 551 5.84 10.47 6.50
N LEU A 552 5.88 9.26 5.96
CA LEU A 552 6.26 9.02 4.58
C LEU A 552 5.03 9.09 3.67
N GLY A 553 5.04 10.01 2.70
CA GLY A 553 3.99 10.12 1.68
C GLY A 553 2.67 10.62 2.25
N PHE A 554 2.67 11.76 2.95
CA PHE A 554 1.49 12.23 3.70
C PHE A 554 0.30 12.66 2.83
N GLY A 555 0.45 12.75 1.50
CA GLY A 555 -0.63 13.17 0.61
C GLY A 555 -1.16 14.56 0.95
N PHE A 556 -2.41 14.68 1.41
CA PHE A 556 -2.98 15.97 1.85
C PHE A 556 -2.77 16.28 3.34
N GLY A 557 -1.98 15.45 4.04
CA GLY A 557 -1.51 15.69 5.40
C GLY A 557 -2.49 15.23 6.46
N GLU A 558 -3.48 14.39 6.12
CA GLU A 558 -4.53 13.93 7.02
C GLU A 558 -4.00 13.33 8.32
N LEU A 559 -3.09 12.36 8.25
CA LEU A 559 -2.49 11.71 9.42
C LEU A 559 -1.50 12.64 10.13
N SER A 560 -0.65 13.36 9.38
CA SER A 560 0.26 14.36 9.92
C SER A 560 -0.45 15.41 10.78
N LEU A 561 -1.61 15.89 10.32
CA LEU A 561 -2.47 16.82 11.06
C LEU A 561 -3.10 16.16 12.29
N CYS A 562 -3.59 14.91 12.18
CA CYS A 562 -4.11 14.18 13.33
C CYS A 562 -3.06 14.02 14.44
N LEU A 563 -1.82 13.71 14.09
CA LEU A 563 -0.70 13.59 15.03
C LEU A 563 -0.30 14.94 15.63
N ALA A 564 -0.20 15.99 14.82
CA ALA A 564 0.12 17.34 15.28
C ALA A 564 -0.95 17.90 16.24
N LEU A 565 -2.24 17.77 15.89
CA LEU A 565 -3.36 18.17 16.75
C LEU A 565 -3.49 17.29 18.00
N SER A 566 -2.93 16.08 17.96
CA SER A 566 -2.78 15.23 19.14
C SER A 566 -1.60 15.65 20.04
N GLY A 567 -0.85 16.69 19.68
CA GLY A 567 0.23 17.26 20.48
C GLY A 567 1.63 16.68 20.19
N PHE A 568 1.81 15.96 19.07
CA PHE A 568 3.11 15.41 18.68
C PHE A 568 3.81 16.30 17.67
N ARG A 569 5.14 16.38 17.77
CA ARG A 569 5.97 16.99 16.71
C ARG A 569 5.95 16.09 15.49
N THR A 570 5.43 16.58 14.39
CA THR A 570 5.17 15.76 13.20
C THR A 570 5.80 16.39 11.96
N LEU A 571 6.61 15.60 11.26
CA LEU A 571 7.29 15.98 10.03
C LEU A 571 6.80 15.07 8.90
N GLY A 572 6.12 15.63 7.91
CA GLY A 572 5.65 14.89 6.74
C GLY A 572 6.56 15.09 5.52
N PHE A 573 6.76 14.03 4.72
CA PHE A 573 7.37 14.08 3.38
C PHE A 573 6.35 13.77 2.28
N GLU A 574 6.27 14.62 1.24
CA GLU A 574 5.46 14.36 0.04
C GLU A 574 6.23 14.78 -1.22
N SER A 575 6.29 13.87 -2.20
CA SER A 575 7.00 14.08 -3.45
C SER A 575 6.16 14.76 -4.53
N ASP A 576 4.83 14.67 -4.45
CA ASP A 576 3.93 15.34 -5.37
C ASP A 576 3.73 16.80 -4.96
N ALA A 577 4.02 17.72 -5.89
CA ALA A 577 3.98 19.15 -5.62
C ALA A 577 2.57 19.66 -5.31
N GLY A 578 1.55 19.10 -5.95
CA GLY A 578 0.17 19.55 -5.74
C GLY A 578 -0.40 19.03 -4.41
N ARG A 579 -0.14 17.78 -4.05
CA ARG A 579 -0.53 17.25 -2.72
C ARG A 579 0.15 17.99 -1.58
N TYR A 580 1.46 18.28 -1.72
CA TYR A 580 2.18 19.16 -0.78
C TYR A 580 1.52 20.56 -0.68
N ALA A 581 1.16 21.17 -1.81
CA ALA A 581 0.53 22.48 -1.83
C ALA A 581 -0.86 22.45 -1.14
N GLY A 582 -1.68 21.44 -1.44
CA GLY A 582 -2.98 21.25 -0.82
C GLY A 582 -2.89 21.05 0.70
N ALA A 583 -1.95 20.21 1.17
CA ALA A 583 -1.70 20.02 2.59
C ALA A 583 -1.24 21.31 3.28
N SER A 584 -0.38 22.08 2.62
CA SER A 584 0.09 23.38 3.12
C SER A 584 -1.06 24.39 3.23
N THR A 585 -1.93 24.46 2.21
CA THR A 585 -3.14 25.29 2.24
C THR A 585 -4.08 24.87 3.37
N LEU A 586 -4.28 23.57 3.57
CA LEU A 586 -5.10 23.04 4.66
C LEU A 586 -4.55 23.40 6.04
N ALA A 587 -3.24 23.24 6.27
CA ALA A 587 -2.59 23.59 7.52
C ALA A 587 -2.72 25.10 7.83
N VAL A 588 -2.55 25.97 6.83
CA VAL A 588 -2.76 27.41 6.99
C VAL A 588 -4.22 27.72 7.34
N ALA A 589 -5.18 27.10 6.65
CA ALA A 589 -6.60 27.31 6.91
C ALA A 589 -7.01 26.86 8.33
N LEU A 590 -6.46 25.75 8.82
CA LEU A 590 -6.67 25.29 10.20
C LEU A 590 -6.10 26.27 11.23
N THR A 591 -4.89 26.79 10.97
CA THR A 591 -4.24 27.80 11.83
C THR A 591 -5.09 29.07 11.93
N GLN A 592 -5.64 29.53 10.80
CA GLN A 592 -6.56 30.68 10.77
C GLN A 592 -7.86 30.43 11.53
N ARG A 593 -8.27 29.16 11.69
CA ARG A 593 -9.41 28.74 12.53
C ARG A 593 -9.02 28.50 14.00
N GLY A 594 -7.80 28.84 14.39
CA GLY A 594 -7.32 28.73 15.77
C GLY A 594 -6.89 27.32 16.18
N ALA A 595 -6.69 26.40 15.24
CA ALA A 595 -6.08 25.11 15.54
C ALA A 595 -4.55 25.26 15.71
N ASP A 596 -3.97 24.59 16.71
CA ASP A 596 -2.52 24.60 16.93
C ASP A 596 -1.84 23.62 15.96
N THR A 597 -1.33 24.17 14.86
CA THR A 597 -0.50 23.43 13.88
C THR A 597 1.00 23.67 14.11
N GLY A 598 1.41 24.33 15.20
CA GLY A 598 2.81 24.71 15.44
C GLY A 598 3.77 23.53 15.57
N ASN A 599 3.23 22.33 15.85
CA ASN A 599 3.98 21.08 15.89
C ASN A 599 4.04 20.35 14.53
N LEU A 600 3.43 20.88 13.47
CA LEU A 600 3.45 20.32 12.13
C LEU A 600 4.56 20.96 11.28
N SER A 601 5.29 20.13 10.54
CA SER A 601 6.22 20.58 9.50
C SER A 601 6.02 19.71 8.25
N LEU A 602 5.77 20.34 7.11
CA LEU A 602 5.58 19.66 5.83
C LEU A 602 6.80 19.91 4.94
N VAL A 603 7.37 18.84 4.38
CA VAL A 603 8.56 18.90 3.54
C VAL A 603 8.21 18.39 2.14
N TYR A 604 8.40 19.26 1.15
CA TYR A 604 8.30 18.87 -0.24
C TYR A 604 9.58 18.13 -0.68
N GLY A 605 9.40 16.92 -1.18
CA GLY A 605 10.45 16.13 -1.82
C GLY A 605 10.38 14.65 -1.47
N PHE A 606 11.23 13.88 -2.15
CA PHE A 606 11.22 12.43 -2.03
C PHE A 606 12.06 11.97 -0.82
N PHE A 607 11.49 11.11 0.01
CA PHE A 607 12.21 10.47 1.12
C PHE A 607 12.96 9.22 0.61
N PRO A 608 14.20 8.93 1.06
CA PRO A 608 14.95 9.63 2.11
C PRO A 608 15.81 10.80 1.62
N ASP A 609 15.71 11.19 0.34
CA ASP A 609 16.63 12.15 -0.28
C ASP A 609 16.54 13.55 0.35
N VAL A 610 15.37 13.94 0.88
CA VAL A 610 15.19 15.20 1.62
C VAL A 610 15.28 15.07 3.14
N LEU A 611 15.51 13.87 3.68
CA LEU A 611 15.68 13.66 5.12
C LEU A 611 17.00 14.26 5.59
N ARG A 612 16.95 15.15 6.59
CA ARG A 612 18.14 15.68 7.24
C ARG A 612 18.39 14.99 8.58
N LEU A 613 19.62 14.53 8.80
CA LEU A 613 20.00 13.83 10.03
C LEU A 613 19.84 14.69 11.29
N GLU A 614 20.00 16.01 11.17
CA GLU A 614 19.75 16.98 12.24
C GLU A 614 18.33 16.90 12.81
N TRP A 615 17.35 16.45 12.01
CA TRP A 615 15.97 16.26 12.49
C TRP A 615 15.82 15.03 13.40
N LEU A 616 16.79 14.11 13.38
CA LEU A 616 16.85 12.95 14.27
C LEU A 616 17.65 13.22 15.55
N GLU A 617 18.38 14.33 15.62
CA GLU A 617 19.15 14.73 16.81
C GLU A 617 18.22 15.38 17.86
N PHE A 618 17.42 14.56 18.55
CA PHE A 618 16.59 15.00 19.67
C PHE A 618 16.53 13.93 20.78
N THR A 619 16.09 14.32 21.98
CA THR A 619 16.14 13.48 23.19
C THR A 619 14.99 12.49 23.33
N GLY A 620 14.02 12.51 22.42
CA GLY A 620 12.81 11.67 22.45
C GLY A 620 12.86 10.50 21.46
N GLU A 621 11.78 9.73 21.40
CA GLU A 621 11.65 8.61 20.47
C GLU A 621 11.32 9.08 19.04
N SER A 622 12.02 8.51 18.05
CA SER A 622 11.76 8.75 16.63
C SER A 622 10.84 7.68 16.03
N VAL A 623 9.69 8.11 15.52
CA VAL A 623 8.64 7.23 15.00
C VAL A 623 8.42 7.52 13.52
N LEU A 624 8.75 6.57 12.64
CA LEU A 624 8.36 6.67 11.23
C LEU A 624 6.97 6.05 11.03
N VAL A 625 6.09 6.75 10.33
CA VAL A 625 4.74 6.29 10.02
C VAL A 625 4.51 6.31 8.52
N SER A 626 3.82 5.30 7.99
CA SER A 626 3.46 5.23 6.58
C SER A 626 2.16 4.47 6.38
N THR A 627 1.17 5.13 5.79
CA THR A 627 -0.14 4.57 5.45
C THR A 627 -0.42 4.74 3.96
N ASN A 628 -0.90 3.69 3.29
CA ASN A 628 -1.35 3.75 1.89
C ASN A 628 -0.36 4.37 0.87
N VAL A 629 0.93 4.04 0.95
CA VAL A 629 1.97 4.59 0.05
C VAL A 629 2.30 3.60 -1.06
N THR A 630 1.59 3.62 -2.20
CA THR A 630 1.81 2.66 -3.31
C THR A 630 2.35 3.29 -4.60
N SER A 631 3.10 4.40 -4.52
CA SER A 631 3.55 5.11 -5.72
C SER A 631 4.65 4.36 -6.47
N THR A 632 4.67 4.51 -7.81
CA THR A 632 5.73 3.95 -8.68
C THR A 632 7.13 4.45 -8.29
N LEU A 633 7.24 5.73 -7.92
CA LEU A 633 8.48 6.34 -7.41
C LEU A 633 9.01 5.62 -6.15
N MET A 634 8.10 5.20 -5.26
CA MET A 634 8.47 4.44 -4.07
C MET A 634 8.98 3.03 -4.41
N MET A 635 8.46 2.40 -5.46
CA MET A 635 8.95 1.09 -5.92
C MET A 635 10.40 1.18 -6.44
N GLU A 636 10.72 2.20 -7.24
CA GLU A 636 12.07 2.39 -7.78
C GLU A 636 13.12 2.64 -6.68
N ALA A 637 12.70 3.30 -5.59
CA ALA A 637 13.59 3.62 -4.46
C ALA A 637 13.38 2.72 -3.24
N PHE A 638 12.61 1.64 -3.34
CA PHE A 638 12.15 0.86 -2.18
C PHE A 638 13.31 0.35 -1.30
N ALA A 639 14.39 -0.11 -1.93
CA ALA A 639 15.59 -0.57 -1.22
C ALA A 639 16.29 0.56 -0.44
N ARG A 640 16.25 1.81 -0.93
CA ARG A 640 16.81 2.97 -0.22
C ARG A 640 15.93 3.35 0.97
N VAL A 641 14.61 3.38 0.78
CA VAL A 641 13.62 3.63 1.83
C VAL A 641 13.76 2.61 2.96
N LEU A 642 13.81 1.31 2.64
CA LEU A 642 13.97 0.24 3.62
C LEU A 642 15.24 0.42 4.46
N ARG A 643 16.37 0.79 3.85
CA ARG A 643 17.61 1.06 4.60
C ARG A 643 17.48 2.25 5.54
N SER A 644 16.79 3.32 5.12
CA SER A 644 16.57 4.48 5.99
C SER A 644 15.62 4.21 7.16
N LEU A 645 14.80 3.15 7.13
CA LEU A 645 13.98 2.77 8.29
C LEU A 645 14.83 2.47 9.52
N ALA A 646 16.07 1.99 9.34
CA ALA A 646 17.01 1.73 10.43
C ALA A 646 17.50 3.01 11.16
N LEU A 647 17.08 4.19 10.73
CA LEU A 647 17.36 5.46 11.41
C LEU A 647 16.35 5.74 12.54
N PHE A 648 15.21 5.03 12.58
CA PHE A 648 14.13 5.28 13.52
C PHE A 648 14.10 4.25 14.65
N ASP A 649 13.54 4.65 15.79
CA ASP A 649 13.34 3.78 16.95
C ASP A 649 12.07 2.94 16.80
N HIS A 650 11.05 3.51 16.17
CA HIS A 650 9.74 2.89 15.97
C HIS A 650 9.26 3.06 14.53
N LEU A 651 8.50 2.07 14.06
CA LEU A 651 7.82 2.09 12.76
C LEU A 651 6.33 1.80 12.96
N ILE A 652 5.44 2.60 12.40
CA ILE A 652 4.00 2.29 12.29
C ILE A 652 3.66 2.23 10.81
N VAL A 653 3.48 1.04 10.27
CA VAL A 653 3.45 0.80 8.82
C VAL A 653 2.21 0.01 8.42
N ASP A 654 1.51 0.46 7.39
CA ASP A 654 0.49 -0.32 6.67
C ASP A 654 1.17 -1.40 5.80
N LEU A 655 1.22 -2.63 6.30
CA LEU A 655 1.90 -3.74 5.62
C LEU A 655 1.26 -4.05 4.27
N SER A 656 -0.04 -3.81 4.12
CA SER A 656 -0.78 -4.08 2.89
C SER A 656 -0.40 -3.13 1.76
N ARG A 657 0.12 -1.94 2.06
CA ARG A 657 0.31 -0.87 1.07
C ARG A 657 1.63 -0.10 1.20
N PHE A 658 2.67 -0.71 1.76
CA PHE A 658 3.97 -0.06 1.94
C PHE A 658 4.89 -0.17 0.71
N GLY A 659 4.76 0.73 -0.26
CA GLY A 659 5.52 0.74 -1.52
C GLY A 659 4.84 -0.05 -2.65
N GLU A 660 4.11 -1.12 -2.34
CA GLU A 660 3.28 -1.87 -3.29
C GLU A 660 2.07 -2.45 -2.55
N ILE A 661 1.02 -2.84 -3.30
CA ILE A 661 -0.12 -3.57 -2.75
C ILE A 661 0.30 -5.02 -2.49
N ARG A 662 0.13 -5.50 -1.25
CA ARG A 662 0.62 -6.80 -0.81
C ARG A 662 -0.47 -7.73 -0.33
N ASP A 663 -0.40 -8.96 -0.81
CA ASP A 663 -1.11 -10.10 -0.23
C ASP A 663 -0.48 -10.54 1.12
N THR A 664 -1.14 -11.46 1.80
CA THR A 664 -0.70 -11.97 3.12
C THR A 664 0.74 -12.53 3.09
N SER A 665 1.13 -13.20 2.01
CA SER A 665 2.48 -13.77 1.85
C SER A 665 3.53 -12.67 1.73
N SER A 666 3.26 -11.64 0.92
CA SER A 666 4.16 -10.51 0.71
C SER A 666 4.26 -9.62 1.97
N GLN A 667 3.17 -9.50 2.74
CA GLN A 667 3.18 -8.85 4.06
C GLN A 667 4.12 -9.59 5.03
N GLN A 668 4.05 -10.93 5.08
CA GLN A 668 4.96 -11.73 5.91
C GLN A 668 6.42 -11.56 5.47
N ALA A 669 6.69 -11.49 4.16
CA ALA A 669 8.03 -11.25 3.63
C ALA A 669 8.57 -9.87 4.06
N LEU A 670 7.74 -8.82 4.01
CA LEU A 670 8.10 -7.49 4.51
C LEU A 670 8.38 -7.52 6.02
N THR A 671 7.54 -8.17 6.81
CA THR A 671 7.75 -8.34 8.26
C THR A 671 9.09 -9.03 8.55
N LEU A 672 9.41 -10.12 7.84
CA LEU A 672 10.71 -10.80 7.97
C LEU A 672 11.88 -9.88 7.58
N HIS A 673 11.69 -8.98 6.61
CA HIS A 673 12.70 -8.00 6.23
C HIS A 673 12.90 -6.94 7.33
N LEU A 674 11.82 -6.42 7.92
CA LEU A 674 11.90 -5.50 9.06
C LEU A 674 12.58 -6.16 10.27
N HIS A 675 12.33 -7.45 10.51
CA HIS A 675 13.05 -8.22 11.51
C HIS A 675 14.56 -8.29 11.25
N LYS A 676 14.98 -8.47 10.00
CA LYS A 676 16.41 -8.43 9.61
C LYS A 676 17.04 -7.05 9.82
N LEU A 677 16.25 -5.97 9.72
CA LEU A 677 16.68 -4.61 10.05
C LEU A 677 16.75 -4.33 11.56
N GLY A 678 16.43 -5.32 12.40
CA GLY A 678 16.50 -5.23 13.86
C GLY A 678 15.21 -4.75 14.52
N PHE A 679 14.10 -4.70 13.79
CA PHE A 679 12.79 -4.41 14.35
C PHE A 679 12.10 -5.68 14.87
N TYR A 680 11.13 -5.53 15.76
CA TYR A 680 10.21 -6.59 16.16
C TYR A 680 8.80 -6.00 16.28
N GLU A 681 7.79 -6.79 15.95
CA GLU A 681 6.39 -6.36 16.06
C GLU A 681 6.00 -6.17 17.53
N VAL A 682 5.37 -5.04 17.83
CA VAL A 682 4.88 -4.67 19.16
C VAL A 682 3.37 -4.79 19.24
N ALA A 683 2.65 -4.29 18.24
CA ALA A 683 1.20 -4.26 18.25
C ALA A 683 0.60 -4.21 16.84
N ARG A 684 -0.63 -4.69 16.72
CA ARG A 684 -1.50 -4.43 15.58
C ARG A 684 -2.33 -3.18 15.87
N VAL A 685 -2.03 -2.09 15.20
CA VAL A 685 -2.62 -0.76 15.45
C VAL A 685 -4.01 -0.65 14.83
N TYR A 686 -4.17 -1.15 13.61
CA TYR A 686 -5.44 -1.12 12.90
C TYR A 686 -5.52 -2.28 11.90
N ALA A 687 -6.70 -2.89 11.77
CA ALA A 687 -6.96 -3.94 10.81
C ALA A 687 -8.42 -3.99 10.38
N SER A 688 -8.69 -3.61 9.15
CA SER A 688 -10.03 -3.66 8.57
C SER A 688 -9.95 -3.67 7.04
N GLY A 689 -10.70 -4.57 6.41
CA GLY A 689 -10.63 -4.82 4.97
C GLY A 689 -9.19 -5.12 4.54
N ASP A 690 -8.71 -4.37 3.56
CA ASP A 690 -7.37 -4.52 2.98
C ASP A 690 -6.27 -3.74 3.73
N THR A 691 -6.57 -3.04 4.82
CA THR A 691 -5.58 -2.23 5.56
C THR A 691 -5.08 -2.98 6.79
N ASP A 692 -3.75 -3.15 6.94
CA ASP A 692 -3.13 -3.81 8.09
C ASP A 692 -1.97 -2.98 8.65
N VAL A 693 -2.27 -2.11 9.62
CA VAL A 693 -1.29 -1.21 10.25
C VAL A 693 -0.67 -1.89 11.48
N ARG A 694 0.66 -2.02 11.47
CA ARG A 694 1.45 -2.66 12.53
C ARG A 694 2.46 -1.68 13.10
N HIS A 695 2.67 -1.77 14.41
CA HIS A 695 3.74 -1.09 15.11
C HIS A 695 4.91 -2.05 15.33
N PHE A 696 6.10 -1.63 14.91
CA PHE A 696 7.37 -2.29 15.17
C PHE A 696 8.29 -1.40 15.99
N ARG A 697 9.08 -1.99 16.88
CA ARG A 697 10.10 -1.31 17.67
C ARG A 697 11.47 -1.88 17.36
N ARG A 698 12.47 -1.01 17.30
CA ARG A 698 13.86 -1.42 17.13
C ARG A 698 14.33 -2.11 18.41
N ARG A 699 15.05 -3.22 18.27
CA ARG A 699 15.74 -3.81 19.42
C ARG A 699 16.75 -2.78 19.95
N PRO A 700 16.76 -2.50 21.26
CA PRO A 700 17.80 -1.66 21.83
C PRO A 700 19.13 -2.25 21.39
N LYS A 701 19.99 -1.40 20.82
CA LYS A 701 21.34 -1.80 20.43
C LYS A 701 21.96 -2.31 21.72
N GLN A 702 22.14 -3.63 21.87
CA GLN A 702 22.86 -4.17 23.02
C GLN A 702 24.15 -3.37 23.06
N ALA A 703 24.33 -2.59 24.13
CA ALA A 703 25.56 -1.83 24.31
C ALA A 703 26.67 -2.85 24.09
N ALA A 704 27.45 -2.66 23.02
CA ALA A 704 28.57 -3.54 22.76
C ALA A 704 29.34 -3.60 24.08
N ALA A 705 29.45 -4.80 24.66
CA ALA A 705 30.17 -4.96 25.91
C ALA A 705 31.50 -4.23 25.74
N PRO A 706 31.86 -3.30 26.64
CA PRO A 706 33.12 -2.58 26.51
C PRO A 706 34.23 -3.63 26.32
N PRO A 707 35.12 -3.44 25.34
CA PRO A 707 36.10 -4.45 24.94
C PRO A 707 36.99 -4.92 26.09
#